data_AF-A0A933X1J1-F1
#
_entry.id   AF-A0A933X1J1-F1
#
_cell.length_a   1.000
_cell.length_b   1.000
_cell.length_c   1.000
_cell.angle_alpha   90.00
_cell.angle_beta   90.00
_cell.angle_gamma   90.00
#
_symmetry.space_group_name_H-M   'P 1'
#
loop_
_entity.id
_entity.type
_entity.pdbx_description
1 polymer ?
#
loop_
_entity_poly.entity_id
_entity_poly.type
_entity_poly.pdbx_seq_one_letter_code
_entity_poly.pdbx_strand_id
1 'polypeptide(L)'
;MINLDRLRGQTLPFRKNDMGWQGTLRAMEAASRRAERESQRRYHQLQRDEKQRAKMEARQQAAYEVELFENQLERLTSVHKESPEVWDWNSIHNTPPPAAPERASAREATATAALNAFVPGFLDKLLGRAETKRQALAQAVDVAKAQDEQEYQQVFQEYSQRCTDWDERRQLAGRILQGDTQAYVDALMDFNPFADLSELGASIDFKPHDAQLVEVRLTADGGRLIPDQVKSLTSTGKLSTKPMPKGQFNDLYLDFVCGVALRAGRELFAFLPVQTVLVNVQANLLNTRTGHQGLETILSVAMARTVFAQLNFDRLDPSDAMENFPHRMDFKKTAGFGPIPLLVPTGEGTIKTQGTSMKGKQLPLVLAENSISRKWADAKRNNQIESGFLRLTANELAALLGDAPQDNFSLPDSKKMARAVEQCGFCVEPDPRWGAGNYWGTREIGVFQPSGSVIKAPSDNALGASALLQLLLLVAAADGAVSHEEFDPFREFVEREFQFSPDERQRLVVLESLLARNSASAKVTLGRTAKRVPQEKHAVVAHLLLDVATADGVVTSGEYKALARIFDALGLSKGTLDTMIRGLADTGQEFVIQTQEPGQAGETIPPRPEGAPIPPKPWSLDMVRVAAITSETHEVIGLLAKAMSDEDSKQDSDLSDEVPLSPRDVVPPPSPAPSARFIGLDAAFHPVLERLLARESWPRSEFHALAGEFHLMPLSIHDVINEWADESLGDFLLEGEDPILIRWELILKGTT
;
A
#
# COMPACT_ATOMS: atom_id res chain seq x y z
N MET A 1 -21.05 89.35 25.62
CA MET A 1 -22.36 89.86 25.14
C MET A 1 -23.31 88.66 25.15
N ILE A 2 -24.32 88.61 26.04
CA ILE A 2 -25.71 89.10 25.83
C ILE A 2 -26.45 88.17 24.82
N ASN A 3 -27.62 87.54 25.05
CA ASN A 3 -28.67 87.72 26.09
C ASN A 3 -29.51 86.44 26.41
N LEU A 4 -30.50 86.57 27.32
CA LEU A 4 -31.51 85.59 27.78
C LEU A 4 -32.84 85.54 26.97
N ASP A 5 -33.79 84.69 27.44
CA ASP A 5 -35.28 84.67 27.24
C ASP A 5 -35.87 84.03 25.94
N ARG A 6 -37.08 83.40 25.87
CA ARG A 6 -38.11 82.95 26.87
C ARG A 6 -39.20 81.99 26.26
N LEU A 7 -39.67 81.02 27.08
CA LEU A 7 -41.06 80.48 27.29
C LEU A 7 -42.12 80.16 26.18
N ARG A 8 -42.54 78.86 26.15
CA ARG A 8 -43.91 78.22 26.14
C ARG A 8 -45.05 78.56 25.12
N GLY A 9 -45.75 77.50 24.63
CA GLY A 9 -47.11 77.53 24.02
C GLY A 9 -47.66 76.15 23.55
N GLN A 10 -48.99 75.98 23.36
CA GLN A 10 -49.71 74.70 23.06
C GLN A 10 -50.83 74.93 21.99
N THR A 11 -51.65 74.00 21.42
CA THR A 11 -52.20 72.68 21.84
C THR A 11 -52.65 71.82 20.60
N LEU A 12 -53.49 70.77 20.77
CA LEU A 12 -54.03 69.83 19.74
C LEU A 12 -55.37 70.30 19.09
N PRO A 13 -55.87 69.66 17.99
CA PRO A 13 -56.89 68.59 18.13
C PRO A 13 -56.87 67.43 17.07
N PHE A 14 -57.84 66.51 17.16
CA PHE A 14 -57.93 65.16 16.57
C PHE A 14 -59.00 65.01 15.47
N ARG A 15 -58.89 64.04 14.53
CA ARG A 15 -60.03 63.44 13.79
C ARG A 15 -59.72 62.02 13.25
N LYS A 16 -60.76 61.23 12.99
CA LYS A 16 -60.77 59.76 12.75
C LYS A 16 -61.46 59.43 11.41
N ASN A 17 -61.14 58.30 10.76
CA ASN A 17 -61.82 57.84 9.54
C ASN A 17 -61.90 56.29 9.50
N ASP A 18 -63.01 55.73 8.99
CA ASP A 18 -63.31 54.28 9.02
C ASP A 18 -62.93 53.53 7.72
N MET A 19 -62.76 52.20 7.81
CA MET A 19 -62.44 51.29 6.69
C MET A 19 -63.50 50.19 6.54
N GLY A 20 -64.03 49.98 5.33
CA GLY A 20 -65.26 49.22 5.09
C GLY A 20 -65.13 47.73 4.74
N TRP A 21 -66.23 47.00 4.99
CA TRP A 21 -66.38 45.52 4.95
C TRP A 21 -66.00 44.82 3.62
N GLN A 22 -66.00 45.54 2.49
CA GLN A 22 -65.54 44.98 1.21
C GLN A 22 -64.02 44.75 1.18
N GLY A 23 -63.24 45.50 1.97
CA GLY A 23 -61.80 45.27 2.14
C GLY A 23 -61.51 43.94 2.83
N THR A 24 -62.30 43.59 3.85
CA THR A 24 -62.15 42.33 4.61
C THR A 24 -62.48 41.09 3.79
N LEU A 25 -63.51 41.12 2.92
CA LEU A 25 -63.81 39.99 2.02
C LEU A 25 -62.69 39.76 0.99
N ARG A 26 -62.19 40.82 0.35
CA ARG A 26 -61.05 40.73 -0.57
C ARG A 26 -59.77 40.27 0.13
N ALA A 27 -59.56 40.68 1.39
CA ALA A 27 -58.45 40.20 2.21
C ALA A 27 -58.58 38.71 2.54
N MET A 28 -59.78 38.21 2.86
CA MET A 28 -60.05 36.78 3.07
C MET A 28 -59.85 35.94 1.80
N GLU A 29 -60.35 36.38 0.64
CA GLU A 29 -60.08 35.69 -0.63
C GLU A 29 -58.58 35.69 -0.98
N ALA A 30 -57.89 36.81 -0.78
CA ALA A 30 -56.46 36.90 -1.00
C ALA A 30 -55.67 36.01 -0.02
N ALA A 31 -56.11 35.87 1.23
CA ALA A 31 -55.55 34.96 2.22
C ALA A 31 -55.79 33.49 1.84
N SER A 32 -57.01 33.13 1.41
CA SER A 32 -57.34 31.79 0.93
C SER A 32 -56.46 31.37 -0.26
N ARG A 33 -56.35 32.24 -1.29
CA ARG A 33 -55.45 32.00 -2.44
C ARG A 33 -53.97 32.00 -2.05
N ARG A 34 -53.56 32.58 -0.92
CA ARG A 34 -52.17 32.44 -0.40
C ARG A 34 -51.99 31.07 0.26
N ALA A 35 -52.90 30.68 1.15
CA ALA A 35 -52.89 29.38 1.82
C ALA A 35 -52.94 28.21 0.82
N GLU A 36 -53.74 28.31 -0.24
CA GLU A 36 -53.80 27.30 -1.31
C GLU A 36 -52.46 27.17 -2.07
N ARG A 37 -51.82 28.30 -2.42
CA ARG A 37 -50.49 28.31 -3.05
C ARG A 37 -49.39 27.81 -2.11
N GLU A 38 -49.49 28.08 -0.81
CA GLU A 38 -48.57 27.53 0.19
C GLU A 38 -48.75 26.02 0.37
N SER A 39 -49.99 25.52 0.36
CA SER A 39 -50.31 24.09 0.36
C SER A 39 -49.74 23.39 -0.88
N GLN A 40 -49.97 23.94 -2.08
CA GLN A 40 -49.41 23.42 -3.34
C GLN A 40 -47.87 23.44 -3.33
N ARG A 41 -47.24 24.50 -2.79
CA ARG A 41 -45.77 24.56 -2.63
C ARG A 41 -45.26 23.46 -1.70
N ARG A 42 -45.90 23.26 -0.54
CA ARG A 42 -45.55 22.18 0.42
C ARG A 42 -45.72 20.80 -0.22
N TYR A 43 -46.81 20.59 -0.96
CA TYR A 43 -47.06 19.34 -1.68
C TYR A 43 -45.99 19.04 -2.74
N HIS A 44 -45.62 20.03 -3.57
CA HIS A 44 -44.53 19.87 -4.53
C HIS A 44 -43.14 19.74 -3.88
N GLN A 45 -42.94 20.31 -2.70
CA GLN A 45 -41.71 20.10 -1.91
C GLN A 45 -41.65 18.66 -1.39
N LEU A 46 -42.71 18.17 -0.74
CA LEU A 46 -42.80 16.78 -0.27
C LEU A 46 -42.58 15.78 -1.42
N GLN A 47 -43.20 15.98 -2.59
CA GLN A 47 -42.95 15.13 -3.77
C GLN A 47 -41.52 15.18 -4.29
N ARG A 48 -40.79 16.29 -4.10
CA ARG A 48 -39.36 16.38 -4.45
C ARG A 48 -38.53 15.62 -3.43
N ASP A 49 -38.82 15.81 -2.15
CA ASP A 49 -38.10 15.18 -1.05
C ASP A 49 -38.28 13.65 -1.08
N GLU A 50 -39.49 13.15 -1.34
CA GLU A 50 -39.79 11.73 -1.58
C GLU A 50 -38.99 11.17 -2.78
N LYS A 51 -38.94 11.90 -3.90
CA LYS A 51 -38.16 11.49 -5.08
C LYS A 51 -36.65 11.48 -4.83
N GLN A 52 -36.13 12.42 -4.04
CA GLN A 52 -34.73 12.41 -3.64
C GLN A 52 -34.45 11.24 -2.68
N ARG A 53 -35.33 10.98 -1.72
CA ARG A 53 -35.17 9.85 -0.78
C ARG A 53 -35.19 8.50 -1.52
N ALA A 54 -36.17 8.26 -2.39
CA ALA A 54 -36.22 7.05 -3.21
C ALA A 54 -35.00 6.91 -4.14
N LYS A 55 -34.44 8.02 -4.65
CA LYS A 55 -33.19 8.01 -5.43
C LYS A 55 -31.96 7.67 -4.57
N MET A 56 -31.92 8.12 -3.32
CA MET A 56 -30.85 7.78 -2.37
C MET A 56 -30.94 6.32 -1.93
N GLU A 57 -32.14 5.85 -1.56
CA GLU A 57 -32.42 4.45 -1.22
C GLU A 57 -32.01 3.50 -2.36
N ALA A 58 -32.41 3.80 -3.61
CA ALA A 58 -32.02 3.02 -4.78
C ALA A 58 -30.50 3.04 -5.08
N ARG A 59 -29.81 4.14 -4.75
CA ARG A 59 -28.33 4.23 -4.89
C ARG A 59 -27.62 3.42 -3.81
N GLN A 60 -28.13 3.43 -2.57
CA GLN A 60 -27.61 2.60 -1.48
C GLN A 60 -27.79 1.11 -1.78
N GLN A 61 -28.99 0.70 -2.23
CA GLN A 61 -29.24 -0.68 -2.65
C GLN A 61 -28.33 -1.10 -3.81
N ALA A 62 -28.14 -0.23 -4.81
CA ALA A 62 -27.23 -0.49 -5.93
C ALA A 62 -25.77 -0.67 -5.48
N ALA A 63 -25.31 0.13 -4.52
CA ALA A 63 -23.95 0.01 -3.97
C ALA A 63 -23.79 -1.31 -3.19
N TYR A 64 -24.73 -1.64 -2.32
CA TYR A 64 -24.74 -2.89 -1.55
C TYR A 64 -24.79 -4.15 -2.45
N GLU A 65 -25.53 -4.10 -3.56
CA GLU A 65 -25.53 -5.21 -4.54
C GLU A 65 -24.20 -5.39 -5.29
N VAL A 66 -23.39 -4.34 -5.42
CA VAL A 66 -22.04 -4.42 -5.99
C VAL A 66 -21.06 -4.91 -4.93
N GLU A 67 -21.14 -4.39 -3.71
CA GLU A 67 -20.35 -4.84 -2.55
C GLU A 67 -20.52 -6.35 -2.28
N LEU A 68 -21.76 -6.86 -2.27
CA LEU A 68 -22.02 -8.30 -2.14
C LEU A 68 -21.39 -9.13 -3.27
N PHE A 69 -21.34 -8.59 -4.48
CA PHE A 69 -20.74 -9.26 -5.64
C PHE A 69 -19.21 -9.24 -5.58
N GLU A 70 -18.61 -8.11 -5.19
CA GLU A 70 -17.17 -7.97 -4.97
C GLU A 70 -16.70 -8.91 -3.84
N ASN A 71 -17.41 -8.94 -2.70
CA ASN A 71 -17.17 -9.86 -1.60
C ASN A 71 -17.29 -11.34 -2.02
N GLN A 72 -18.23 -11.69 -2.91
CA GLN A 72 -18.35 -13.05 -3.45
C GLN A 72 -17.11 -13.43 -4.29
N LEU A 73 -16.61 -12.52 -5.14
CA LEU A 73 -15.42 -12.75 -5.94
C LEU A 73 -14.16 -12.82 -5.08
N GLU A 74 -14.02 -11.95 -4.08
CA GLU A 74 -12.91 -11.98 -3.13
C GLU A 74 -12.87 -13.32 -2.39
N ARG A 75 -14.00 -13.81 -1.85
CA ARG A 75 -14.05 -15.11 -1.16
C ARG A 75 -13.59 -16.28 -2.06
N LEU A 76 -13.96 -16.28 -3.34
CA LEU A 76 -13.54 -17.32 -4.29
C LEU A 76 -12.05 -17.23 -4.65
N THR A 77 -11.50 -16.03 -4.75
CA THR A 77 -10.10 -15.77 -5.16
C THR A 77 -9.11 -15.66 -4.00
N SER A 78 -9.59 -15.69 -2.74
CA SER A 78 -8.76 -15.63 -1.52
C SER A 78 -8.79 -16.89 -0.67
N VAL A 79 -9.44 -17.96 -1.13
CA VAL A 79 -9.56 -19.25 -0.40
C VAL A 79 -8.22 -19.83 0.06
N HIS A 80 -7.12 -19.56 -0.64
CA HIS A 80 -5.76 -19.98 -0.26
C HIS A 80 -5.18 -19.20 0.93
N LYS A 81 -5.73 -18.03 1.28
CA LYS A 81 -5.24 -17.15 2.36
C LYS A 81 -5.65 -17.65 3.74
N GLU A 82 -6.76 -18.34 3.84
CA GLU A 82 -7.22 -18.98 5.08
C GLU A 82 -6.13 -19.90 5.67
N SER A 83 -5.79 -19.66 6.94
CA SER A 83 -4.75 -20.41 7.63
C SER A 83 -5.37 -21.46 8.56
N PRO A 84 -5.08 -22.76 8.35
CA PRO A 84 -5.43 -23.79 9.31
C PRO A 84 -4.61 -23.65 10.61
N GLU A 85 -5.15 -24.19 11.69
CA GLU A 85 -4.40 -24.46 12.92
C GLU A 85 -3.42 -25.62 12.69
N VAL A 86 -2.20 -25.52 13.23
CA VAL A 86 -1.16 -26.54 13.05
C VAL A 86 -1.33 -27.65 14.09
N TRP A 87 -1.41 -28.90 13.63
CA TRP A 87 -1.63 -30.06 14.48
C TRP A 87 -0.32 -30.62 15.05
N ASP A 88 -0.05 -30.35 16.33
CA ASP A 88 1.04 -30.98 17.05
C ASP A 88 0.64 -32.38 17.56
N TRP A 89 0.75 -33.37 16.68
CA TRP A 89 0.55 -34.79 17.03
C TRP A 89 1.47 -35.29 18.13
N ASN A 90 2.66 -34.69 18.30
CA ASN A 90 3.56 -35.06 19.38
C ASN A 90 3.04 -34.54 20.73
N SER A 91 2.46 -33.33 20.78
CA SER A 91 1.72 -32.85 21.96
C SER A 91 0.51 -33.73 22.28
N ILE A 92 -0.30 -34.08 21.27
CA ILE A 92 -1.46 -34.98 21.44
C ILE A 92 -1.03 -36.35 21.99
N HIS A 93 0.02 -36.96 21.43
CA HIS A 93 0.52 -38.26 21.90
C HIS A 93 1.10 -38.22 23.33
N ASN A 94 1.67 -37.09 23.74
CA ASN A 94 2.27 -36.91 25.07
C ASN A 94 1.33 -36.27 26.10
N THR A 95 0.06 -36.04 25.75
CA THR A 95 -0.95 -35.48 26.67
C THR A 95 -1.14 -36.42 27.88
N PRO A 96 -1.06 -35.92 29.13
CA PRO A 96 -1.26 -36.76 30.31
C PRO A 96 -2.70 -37.25 30.44
N PRO A 97 -2.95 -38.40 31.10
CA PRO A 97 -4.30 -38.93 31.30
C PRO A 97 -5.18 -37.96 32.12
N PRO A 98 -6.51 -37.99 31.93
CA PRO A 98 -7.44 -37.20 32.74
C PRO A 98 -7.27 -37.46 34.24
N ALA A 99 -7.50 -36.43 35.07
CA ALA A 99 -7.50 -36.57 36.51
C ALA A 99 -8.72 -37.36 36.99
N ALA A 100 -8.49 -38.35 37.86
CA ALA A 100 -9.56 -39.14 38.48
C ALA A 100 -10.41 -38.26 39.43
N PRO A 101 -11.74 -38.39 39.43
CA PRO A 101 -12.60 -37.61 40.31
C PRO A 101 -12.45 -38.04 41.77
N GLU A 102 -12.45 -37.07 42.68
CA GLU A 102 -12.51 -37.33 44.12
C GLU A 102 -13.94 -37.60 44.57
N ARG A 103 -14.11 -38.49 45.56
CA ARG A 103 -15.42 -38.83 46.11
C ARG A 103 -15.79 -37.85 47.22
N ALA A 104 -16.65 -36.88 46.88
CA ALA A 104 -17.18 -35.91 47.85
C ALA A 104 -18.22 -36.54 48.79
N SER A 105 -18.33 -35.99 50.00
CA SER A 105 -19.30 -36.40 51.03
C SER A 105 -20.01 -35.18 51.66
N ALA A 106 -20.24 -34.14 50.86
CA ALA A 106 -20.69 -32.83 51.35
C ALA A 106 -22.14 -32.86 51.85
N ARG A 107 -23.02 -33.62 51.18
CA ARG A 107 -24.41 -33.79 51.61
C ARG A 107 -24.47 -34.67 52.85
N GLU A 108 -23.70 -35.77 52.88
CA GLU A 108 -23.54 -36.62 54.08
C GLU A 108 -23.10 -35.80 55.29
N ALA A 109 -22.04 -35.00 55.15
CA ALA A 109 -21.52 -34.18 56.24
C ALA A 109 -22.56 -33.17 56.76
N THR A 110 -23.29 -32.52 55.85
CA THR A 110 -24.34 -31.55 56.18
C THR A 110 -25.53 -32.21 56.89
N ALA A 111 -26.01 -33.36 56.38
CA ALA A 111 -27.09 -34.11 57.00
C ALA A 111 -26.69 -34.68 58.37
N THR A 112 -25.44 -35.15 58.51
CA THR A 112 -24.91 -35.69 59.76
C THR A 112 -24.76 -34.59 60.81
N ALA A 113 -24.32 -33.39 60.42
CA ALA A 113 -24.30 -32.21 61.29
C ALA A 113 -25.72 -31.83 61.76
N ALA A 114 -26.71 -31.83 60.85
CA ALA A 114 -28.10 -31.54 61.19
C ALA A 114 -28.72 -32.58 62.16
N LEU A 115 -28.42 -33.87 61.98
CA LEU A 115 -28.82 -34.94 62.90
C LEU A 115 -28.17 -34.78 64.28
N ASN A 116 -26.87 -34.47 64.33
CA ASN A 116 -26.13 -34.28 65.59
C ASN A 116 -26.56 -33.02 66.36
N ALA A 117 -26.96 -31.96 65.64
CA ALA A 117 -27.43 -30.71 66.24
C ALA A 117 -28.91 -30.75 66.71
N PHE A 118 -29.65 -31.83 66.42
CA PHE A 118 -31.08 -31.88 66.72
C PHE A 118 -31.38 -32.03 68.22
N VAL A 119 -31.97 -30.98 68.80
CA VAL A 119 -32.52 -30.98 70.16
C VAL A 119 -34.05 -30.88 70.11
N PRO A 120 -34.81 -31.85 70.65
CA PRO A 120 -36.27 -31.83 70.56
C PRO A 120 -36.91 -30.76 71.45
N GLY A 121 -37.76 -29.91 70.85
CA GLY A 121 -38.48 -28.84 71.54
C GLY A 121 -39.60 -29.32 72.45
N PHE A 122 -40.18 -28.39 73.23
CA PHE A 122 -41.23 -28.69 74.21
C PHE A 122 -42.47 -29.38 73.59
N LEU A 123 -42.96 -28.87 72.45
CA LEU A 123 -44.10 -29.45 71.72
C LEU A 123 -43.77 -30.82 71.09
N ASP A 124 -42.53 -31.05 70.65
CA ASP A 124 -42.11 -32.33 70.08
C ASP A 124 -42.05 -33.45 71.13
N LYS A 125 -41.73 -33.09 72.38
CA LYS A 125 -41.83 -33.98 73.54
C LYS A 125 -43.29 -34.23 73.94
N LEU A 126 -44.11 -33.17 73.99
CA LEU A 126 -45.52 -33.27 74.40
C LEU A 126 -46.38 -34.10 73.43
N LEU A 127 -46.03 -34.11 72.13
CA LEU A 127 -46.74 -34.84 71.08
C LEU A 127 -46.07 -36.16 70.67
N GLY A 128 -44.98 -36.58 71.35
CA GLY A 128 -44.26 -37.83 71.05
C GLY A 128 -43.50 -37.85 69.70
N ARG A 129 -43.33 -36.70 69.04
CA ARG A 129 -42.77 -36.58 67.67
C ARG A 129 -41.24 -36.51 67.61
N ALA A 130 -40.58 -36.38 68.76
CA ALA A 130 -39.12 -36.27 68.86
C ALA A 130 -38.38 -37.44 68.19
N GLU A 131 -38.83 -38.67 68.43
CA GLU A 131 -38.22 -39.88 67.86
C GLU A 131 -38.45 -39.97 66.35
N THR A 132 -39.67 -39.68 65.89
CA THR A 132 -40.00 -39.64 64.45
C THR A 132 -39.16 -38.62 63.69
N LYS A 133 -38.92 -37.43 64.27
CA LYS A 133 -38.03 -36.41 63.68
C LYS A 133 -36.57 -36.88 63.63
N ARG A 134 -36.09 -37.56 64.68
CA ARG A 134 -34.72 -38.09 64.72
C ARG A 134 -34.52 -39.21 63.69
N GLN A 135 -35.51 -40.09 63.52
CA GLN A 135 -35.51 -41.12 62.48
C GLN A 135 -35.55 -40.51 61.07
N ALA A 136 -36.35 -39.47 60.85
CA ALA A 136 -36.37 -38.75 59.57
C ALA A 136 -35.02 -38.08 59.25
N LEU A 137 -34.34 -37.51 60.24
CA LEU A 137 -32.99 -36.96 60.08
C LEU A 137 -31.93 -38.04 59.83
N ALA A 138 -32.05 -39.22 60.45
CA ALA A 138 -31.18 -40.37 60.15
C ALA A 138 -31.39 -40.88 58.72
N GLN A 139 -32.64 -41.03 58.29
CA GLN A 139 -32.98 -41.35 56.89
C GLN A 139 -32.46 -40.28 55.92
N ALA A 140 -32.46 -39.00 56.29
CA ALA A 140 -31.88 -37.94 55.48
C ALA A 140 -30.35 -38.06 55.31
N VAL A 141 -29.62 -38.61 56.30
CA VAL A 141 -28.19 -38.94 56.14
C VAL A 141 -28.00 -40.08 55.13
N ASP A 142 -28.80 -41.15 55.21
CA ASP A 142 -28.70 -42.27 54.27
C ASP A 142 -29.10 -41.87 52.84
N VAL A 143 -30.11 -41.01 52.69
CA VAL A 143 -30.48 -40.40 51.40
C VAL A 143 -29.37 -39.48 50.88
N ALA A 144 -28.74 -38.67 51.75
CA ALA A 144 -27.63 -37.81 51.37
C ALA A 144 -26.40 -38.59 50.90
N LYS A 145 -26.06 -39.70 51.57
CA LYS A 145 -25.04 -40.66 51.13
C LYS A 145 -25.34 -41.26 49.76
N ALA A 146 -26.58 -41.68 49.54
CA ALA A 146 -27.00 -42.23 48.26
C ALA A 146 -26.93 -41.19 47.14
N GLN A 147 -27.22 -39.91 47.43
CA GLN A 147 -27.07 -38.80 46.48
C GLN A 147 -25.60 -38.47 46.18
N ASP A 148 -24.75 -38.34 47.21
CA ASP A 148 -23.30 -38.12 47.04
C ASP A 148 -22.66 -39.27 46.22
N GLU A 149 -23.08 -40.52 46.45
CA GLU A 149 -22.64 -41.69 45.68
C GLU A 149 -23.16 -41.69 44.24
N GLN A 150 -24.42 -41.33 44.00
CA GLN A 150 -24.98 -41.24 42.65
C GLN A 150 -24.30 -40.13 41.84
N GLU A 151 -24.01 -38.99 42.46
CA GLU A 151 -23.26 -37.87 41.86
C GLU A 151 -21.83 -38.31 41.52
N TYR A 152 -21.13 -38.99 42.43
CA TYR A 152 -19.82 -39.58 42.16
C TYR A 152 -19.84 -40.60 41.00
N GLN A 153 -20.85 -41.48 40.93
CA GLN A 153 -20.99 -42.46 39.85
C GLN A 153 -21.20 -41.81 38.48
N GLN A 154 -21.95 -40.70 38.40
CA GLN A 154 -22.12 -39.94 37.16
C GLN A 154 -20.79 -39.32 36.70
N VAL A 155 -20.09 -38.61 37.59
CA VAL A 155 -18.78 -38.01 37.30
C VAL A 155 -17.72 -39.07 36.96
N PHE A 156 -17.80 -40.26 37.58
CA PHE A 156 -16.91 -41.39 37.26
C PHE A 156 -17.20 -42.00 35.87
N GLN A 157 -18.46 -42.04 35.43
CA GLN A 157 -18.81 -42.46 34.06
C GLN A 157 -18.26 -41.47 33.01
N GLU A 158 -18.43 -40.17 33.23
CA GLU A 158 -17.85 -39.11 32.38
C GLU A 158 -16.31 -39.14 32.39
N TYR A 159 -15.70 -39.44 33.53
CA TYR A 159 -14.26 -39.69 33.63
C TYR A 159 -13.82 -40.91 32.81
N SER A 160 -14.55 -42.02 32.88
CA SER A 160 -14.24 -43.23 32.12
C SER A 160 -14.32 -42.98 30.61
N GLN A 161 -15.33 -42.23 30.14
CA GLN A 161 -15.45 -41.84 28.73
C GLN A 161 -14.25 -40.97 28.30
N ARG A 162 -13.93 -39.91 29.06
CA ARG A 162 -12.75 -39.07 28.79
C ARG A 162 -11.43 -39.84 28.78
N CYS A 163 -11.30 -40.93 29.54
CA CYS A 163 -10.12 -41.79 29.51
C CYS A 163 -10.05 -42.64 28.22
N THR A 164 -11.19 -43.16 27.74
CA THR A 164 -11.27 -43.85 26.45
C THR A 164 -10.91 -42.90 25.31
N ASP A 165 -11.58 -41.74 25.23
CA ASP A 165 -11.35 -40.72 24.19
C ASP A 165 -9.88 -40.25 24.17
N TRP A 166 -9.27 -40.10 25.36
CA TRP A 166 -7.86 -39.73 25.51
C TRP A 166 -6.93 -40.82 24.96
N ASP A 167 -7.15 -42.08 25.31
CA ASP A 167 -6.27 -43.18 24.87
C ASP A 167 -6.42 -43.43 23.35
N GLU A 168 -7.64 -43.38 22.82
CA GLU A 168 -7.90 -43.49 21.37
C GLU A 168 -7.19 -42.38 20.58
N ARG A 169 -7.34 -41.11 20.99
CA ARG A 169 -6.63 -39.98 20.36
C ARG A 169 -5.11 -40.10 20.46
N ARG A 170 -4.61 -40.54 21.62
CA ARG A 170 -3.18 -40.74 21.87
C ARG A 170 -2.60 -41.88 21.02
N GLN A 171 -3.34 -42.97 20.84
CA GLN A 171 -2.96 -44.09 19.96
C GLN A 171 -2.98 -43.68 18.49
N LEU A 172 -4.02 -42.96 18.04
CA LEU A 172 -4.12 -42.41 16.68
C LEU A 172 -2.92 -41.50 16.37
N ALA A 173 -2.63 -40.54 17.25
CA ALA A 173 -1.46 -39.66 17.13
C ALA A 173 -0.14 -40.46 17.04
N GLY A 174 0.00 -41.52 17.84
CA GLY A 174 1.15 -42.43 17.79
C GLY A 174 1.31 -43.14 16.44
N ARG A 175 0.20 -43.65 15.86
CA ARG A 175 0.18 -44.28 14.53
C ARG A 175 0.55 -43.27 13.41
N ILE A 176 0.01 -42.05 13.48
CA ILE A 176 0.32 -40.96 12.54
C ILE A 176 1.81 -40.62 12.56
N LEU A 177 2.41 -40.47 13.75
CA LEU A 177 3.84 -40.19 13.91
C LEU A 177 4.74 -41.34 13.44
N GLN A 178 4.24 -42.58 13.44
CA GLN A 178 4.93 -43.75 12.90
C GLN A 178 4.79 -43.90 11.37
N GLY A 179 3.98 -43.06 10.72
CA GLY A 179 3.77 -43.11 9.28
C GLY A 179 2.74 -44.14 8.81
N ASP A 180 1.84 -44.59 9.70
CA ASP A 180 0.72 -45.45 9.30
C ASP A 180 -0.25 -44.70 8.39
N THR A 181 -0.26 -45.07 7.11
CA THR A 181 -1.14 -44.46 6.10
C THR A 181 -2.62 -44.70 6.35
N GLN A 182 -3.01 -45.77 7.04
CA GLN A 182 -4.41 -45.96 7.43
C GLN A 182 -4.81 -44.95 8.51
N ALA A 183 -3.91 -44.64 9.45
CA ALA A 183 -4.16 -43.63 10.48
C ALA A 183 -4.34 -42.22 9.89
N TYR A 184 -3.70 -41.92 8.74
CA TYR A 184 -3.95 -40.68 8.00
C TYR A 184 -5.39 -40.62 7.47
N VAL A 185 -5.91 -41.74 6.94
CA VAL A 185 -7.31 -41.82 6.45
C VAL A 185 -8.29 -41.74 7.61
N ASP A 186 -8.06 -42.51 8.68
CA ASP A 186 -8.88 -42.52 9.90
C ASP A 186 -9.03 -41.08 10.43
N ALA A 187 -7.90 -40.38 10.65
CA ALA A 187 -7.90 -39.02 11.16
C ALA A 187 -8.54 -37.99 10.20
N LEU A 188 -8.32 -38.12 8.88
CA LEU A 188 -8.95 -37.22 7.90
C LEU A 188 -10.48 -37.41 7.86
N MET A 189 -10.99 -38.61 8.10
CA MET A 189 -12.42 -38.88 8.21
C MET A 189 -13.01 -38.38 9.53
N ASP A 190 -12.34 -38.63 10.66
CA ASP A 190 -12.83 -38.29 11.99
C ASP A 190 -12.84 -36.77 12.26
N PHE A 191 -11.79 -36.06 11.82
CA PHE A 191 -11.64 -34.62 12.07
C PHE A 191 -12.10 -33.73 10.91
N ASN A 192 -12.18 -34.27 9.69
CA ASN A 192 -12.60 -33.59 8.45
C ASN A 192 -12.15 -32.11 8.34
N PRO A 193 -10.82 -31.82 8.28
CA PRO A 193 -10.31 -30.44 8.15
C PRO A 193 -10.66 -29.75 6.81
N PHE A 194 -11.45 -30.39 5.95
CA PHE A 194 -11.88 -29.89 4.65
C PHE A 194 -13.40 -29.59 4.59
N ALA A 195 -14.07 -29.50 5.74
CA ALA A 195 -15.49 -29.18 5.82
C ALA A 195 -15.85 -27.90 5.02
N ASP A 196 -15.10 -26.81 5.24
CA ASP A 196 -15.33 -25.52 4.59
C ASP A 196 -15.09 -25.57 3.06
N LEU A 197 -14.08 -26.32 2.62
CA LEU A 197 -13.82 -26.56 1.20
C LEU A 197 -14.95 -27.36 0.52
N SER A 198 -15.66 -28.20 1.28
CA SER A 198 -16.81 -28.95 0.77
C SER A 198 -18.01 -28.03 0.49
N GLU A 199 -18.17 -26.92 1.23
CA GLU A 199 -19.18 -25.89 0.95
C GLU A 199 -18.93 -25.13 -0.36
N LEU A 200 -17.67 -25.06 -0.79
CA LEU A 200 -17.28 -24.54 -2.11
C LEU A 200 -17.49 -25.56 -3.25
N GLY A 201 -18.29 -26.60 -3.02
CA GLY A 201 -18.67 -27.59 -4.04
C GLY A 201 -17.56 -28.56 -4.43
N ALA A 202 -16.47 -28.63 -3.66
CA ALA A 202 -15.38 -29.58 -3.89
C ALA A 202 -15.72 -30.95 -3.29
N SER A 203 -15.82 -32.00 -4.11
CA SER A 203 -15.70 -33.38 -3.61
C SER A 203 -14.23 -33.73 -3.43
N ILE A 204 -13.87 -34.35 -2.31
CA ILE A 204 -12.47 -34.55 -1.91
C ILE A 204 -12.21 -36.02 -1.62
N ASP A 205 -11.35 -36.64 -2.43
CA ASP A 205 -10.88 -38.02 -2.23
C ASP A 205 -9.40 -38.01 -1.83
N PHE A 206 -9.06 -38.67 -0.72
CA PHE A 206 -7.68 -38.85 -0.28
C PHE A 206 -7.12 -40.21 -0.68
N LYS A 207 -5.83 -40.24 -0.99
CA LYS A 207 -5.07 -41.46 -1.27
C LYS A 207 -3.62 -41.29 -0.77
N PRO A 208 -3.32 -41.75 0.46
CA PRO A 208 -1.95 -41.93 0.88
C PRO A 208 -1.22 -42.90 -0.05
N HIS A 209 0.01 -42.57 -0.44
CA HIS A 209 0.90 -43.49 -1.17
C HIS A 209 1.92 -44.12 -0.22
N ASP A 210 2.48 -43.31 0.67
CA ASP A 210 3.40 -43.71 1.73
C ASP A 210 3.35 -42.69 2.90
N ALA A 211 4.20 -42.86 3.91
CA ALA A 211 4.28 -41.99 5.08
C ALA A 211 4.72 -40.54 4.76
N GLN A 212 5.21 -40.26 3.56
CA GLN A 212 5.77 -38.96 3.15
C GLN A 212 4.94 -38.29 2.04
N LEU A 213 4.13 -39.05 1.30
CA LEU A 213 3.31 -38.59 0.18
C LEU A 213 1.83 -38.96 0.33
N VAL A 214 0.98 -37.93 0.36
CA VAL A 214 -0.48 -38.05 0.21
C VAL A 214 -0.93 -37.39 -1.09
N GLU A 215 -1.77 -38.09 -1.85
CA GLU A 215 -2.52 -37.55 -2.98
C GLU A 215 -3.92 -37.13 -2.51
N VAL A 216 -4.39 -35.99 -3.01
CA VAL A 216 -5.77 -35.51 -2.86
C VAL A 216 -6.35 -35.17 -4.23
N ARG A 217 -7.56 -35.66 -4.50
CA ARG A 217 -8.31 -35.37 -5.72
C ARG A 217 -9.51 -34.48 -5.37
N LEU A 218 -9.61 -33.36 -6.06
CA LEU A 218 -10.59 -32.28 -5.81
C LEU A 218 -11.47 -32.12 -7.05
N THR A 219 -12.79 -32.21 -6.94
CA THR A 219 -13.70 -31.91 -8.06
C THR A 219 -14.16 -30.46 -7.99
N ALA A 220 -13.68 -29.59 -8.88
CA ALA A 220 -14.13 -28.20 -8.97
C ALA A 220 -15.38 -28.08 -9.86
N ASP A 221 -16.58 -27.96 -9.27
CA ASP A 221 -17.82 -27.61 -9.99
C ASP A 221 -17.94 -26.10 -10.26
N GLY A 222 -16.85 -25.50 -10.77
CA GLY A 222 -16.69 -24.03 -10.90
C GLY A 222 -17.71 -23.34 -11.81
N GLY A 223 -18.38 -24.10 -12.70
CA GLY A 223 -19.42 -23.59 -13.59
C GLY A 223 -20.67 -23.06 -12.88
N ARG A 224 -20.82 -23.29 -11.57
CA ARG A 224 -21.89 -22.72 -10.72
C ARG A 224 -21.40 -21.67 -9.71
N LEU A 225 -20.11 -21.66 -9.40
CA LEU A 225 -19.54 -20.85 -8.31
C LEU A 225 -19.22 -19.43 -8.77
N ILE A 226 -18.69 -19.29 -9.99
CA ILE A 226 -18.34 -18.01 -10.59
C ILE A 226 -19.57 -17.42 -11.30
N PRO A 227 -19.98 -16.18 -10.97
CA PRO A 227 -21.12 -15.53 -11.61
C PRO A 227 -21.00 -15.42 -13.14
N ASP A 228 -22.13 -15.55 -13.85
CA ASP A 228 -22.23 -15.35 -15.30
C ASP A 228 -22.26 -13.86 -15.71
N GLN A 229 -22.39 -12.96 -14.73
CA GLN A 229 -22.61 -11.53 -14.89
C GLN A 229 -21.70 -10.72 -13.96
N VAL A 230 -21.29 -9.55 -14.44
CA VAL A 230 -20.54 -8.54 -13.66
C VAL A 230 -21.50 -7.46 -13.21
N LYS A 231 -21.52 -7.18 -11.91
CA LYS A 231 -22.20 -6.01 -11.32
C LYS A 231 -21.21 -4.88 -11.11
N SER A 232 -21.63 -3.64 -11.35
CA SER A 232 -20.82 -2.43 -11.17
C SER A 232 -21.71 -1.20 -11.00
N LEU A 233 -21.16 -0.08 -10.52
CA LEU A 233 -21.86 1.20 -10.47
C LEU A 233 -21.59 2.03 -11.75
N THR A 234 -22.64 2.58 -12.33
CA THR A 234 -22.51 3.66 -13.33
C THR A 234 -22.02 4.95 -12.68
N SER A 235 -21.48 5.89 -13.47
CA SER A 235 -21.14 7.25 -13.03
C SER A 235 -22.30 8.01 -12.35
N THR A 236 -23.55 7.58 -12.57
CA THR A 236 -24.76 8.14 -11.92
C THR A 236 -25.14 7.48 -10.59
N GLY A 237 -24.39 6.46 -10.14
CA GLY A 237 -24.67 5.67 -8.94
C GLY A 237 -25.79 4.63 -9.10
N LYS A 238 -26.20 4.32 -10.34
CA LYS A 238 -27.13 3.20 -10.62
C LYS A 238 -26.36 1.92 -10.87
N LEU A 239 -26.93 0.79 -10.46
CA LEU A 239 -26.45 -0.55 -10.77
C LEU A 239 -26.38 -0.77 -12.29
N SER A 240 -25.27 -1.34 -12.76
CA SER A 240 -25.07 -1.86 -14.11
C SER A 240 -24.70 -3.34 -14.01
N THR A 241 -25.51 -4.17 -14.64
CA THR A 241 -25.28 -5.61 -14.76
C THR A 241 -25.01 -5.94 -16.22
N LYS A 242 -23.92 -6.66 -16.50
CA LYS A 242 -23.50 -7.04 -17.86
C LYS A 242 -23.08 -8.51 -17.86
N PRO A 243 -23.26 -9.27 -18.97
CA PRO A 243 -22.68 -10.61 -19.10
C PRO A 243 -21.16 -10.56 -18.89
N MET A 244 -20.61 -11.53 -18.15
CA MET A 244 -19.18 -11.60 -17.88
C MET A 244 -18.40 -11.91 -19.17
N PRO A 245 -17.35 -11.14 -19.52
CA PRO A 245 -16.47 -11.50 -20.62
C PRO A 245 -15.80 -12.85 -20.37
N LYS A 246 -15.79 -13.75 -21.37
CA LYS A 246 -15.23 -15.10 -21.22
C LYS A 246 -13.79 -15.12 -20.69
N GLY A 247 -12.97 -14.14 -21.06
CA GLY A 247 -11.62 -13.98 -20.53
C GLY A 247 -11.60 -13.78 -19.02
N GLN A 248 -12.41 -12.85 -18.51
CA GLN A 248 -12.54 -12.56 -17.08
C GLN A 248 -13.09 -13.76 -16.30
N PHE A 249 -14.08 -14.49 -16.86
CA PHE A 249 -14.57 -15.74 -16.26
C PHE A 249 -13.45 -16.79 -16.15
N ASN A 250 -12.67 -16.97 -17.21
CA ASN A 250 -11.58 -17.95 -17.22
C ASN A 250 -10.44 -17.56 -16.28
N ASP A 251 -10.11 -16.27 -16.15
CA ASP A 251 -9.12 -15.76 -15.19
C ASP A 251 -9.56 -16.07 -13.75
N LEU A 252 -10.78 -15.66 -13.37
CA LEU A 252 -11.35 -15.97 -12.04
C LEU A 252 -11.41 -17.48 -11.76
N TYR A 253 -11.61 -18.30 -12.79
CA TYR A 253 -11.63 -19.75 -12.66
C TYR A 253 -10.24 -20.36 -12.50
N LEU A 254 -9.22 -19.77 -13.13
CA LEU A 254 -7.82 -20.14 -12.91
C LEU A 254 -7.42 -19.87 -11.45
N ASP A 255 -7.72 -18.67 -10.95
CA ASP A 255 -7.41 -18.25 -9.58
C ASP A 255 -8.10 -19.14 -8.55
N PHE A 256 -9.39 -19.45 -8.76
CA PHE A 256 -10.15 -20.36 -7.90
C PHE A 256 -9.57 -21.78 -7.89
N VAL A 257 -9.29 -22.36 -9.06
CA VAL A 257 -8.75 -23.73 -9.17
C VAL A 257 -7.39 -23.86 -8.50
N CYS A 258 -6.49 -22.89 -8.74
CA CYS A 258 -5.17 -22.90 -8.12
C CYS A 258 -5.25 -22.55 -6.62
N GLY A 259 -6.17 -21.67 -6.22
CA GLY A 259 -6.40 -21.28 -4.83
C GLY A 259 -6.92 -22.44 -3.99
N VAL A 260 -7.91 -23.18 -4.48
CA VAL A 260 -8.42 -24.40 -3.84
C VAL A 260 -7.32 -25.48 -3.75
N ALA A 261 -6.48 -25.60 -4.78
CA ALA A 261 -5.35 -26.54 -4.72
C ALA A 261 -4.34 -26.15 -3.62
N LEU A 262 -3.96 -24.87 -3.52
CA LEU A 262 -3.10 -24.37 -2.45
C LEU A 262 -3.73 -24.53 -1.07
N ARG A 263 -5.02 -24.23 -0.91
CA ARG A 263 -5.77 -24.43 0.34
C ARG A 263 -5.72 -25.89 0.80
N ALA A 264 -5.92 -26.83 -0.12
CA ALA A 264 -5.79 -28.26 0.19
C ALA A 264 -4.35 -28.66 0.60
N GLY A 265 -3.34 -28.04 -0.01
CA GLY A 265 -1.95 -28.14 0.45
C GLY A 265 -1.75 -27.62 1.88
N ARG A 266 -2.33 -26.46 2.22
CA ARG A 266 -2.23 -25.87 3.58
C ARG A 266 -2.82 -26.82 4.61
N GLU A 267 -4.03 -27.32 4.36
CA GLU A 267 -4.71 -28.26 5.26
C GLU A 267 -3.89 -29.54 5.47
N LEU A 268 -3.47 -30.21 4.39
CA LEU A 268 -2.69 -31.45 4.52
C LEU A 268 -1.33 -31.24 5.20
N PHE A 269 -0.66 -30.11 4.97
CA PHE A 269 0.62 -29.83 5.65
C PHE A 269 0.45 -29.43 7.12
N ALA A 270 -0.63 -28.75 7.48
CA ALA A 270 -0.95 -28.42 8.87
C ALA A 270 -1.45 -29.65 9.65
N PHE A 271 -2.19 -30.55 8.98
CA PHE A 271 -2.85 -31.70 9.60
C PHE A 271 -2.02 -32.99 9.58
N LEU A 272 -1.15 -33.26 8.61
CA LEU A 272 -0.37 -34.51 8.53
C LEU A 272 1.14 -34.27 8.50
N PRO A 273 1.99 -35.18 9.04
CA PRO A 273 3.45 -35.06 9.03
C PRO A 273 4.12 -35.43 7.68
N VAL A 274 3.41 -35.26 6.57
CA VAL A 274 3.89 -35.59 5.20
C VAL A 274 4.86 -34.53 4.66
N GLN A 275 5.76 -34.91 3.75
CA GLN A 275 6.71 -33.99 3.11
C GLN A 275 6.24 -33.52 1.72
N THR A 276 5.40 -34.30 1.06
CA THR A 276 4.88 -33.99 -0.27
C THR A 276 3.37 -34.21 -0.32
N VAL A 277 2.67 -33.29 -0.99
CA VAL A 277 1.23 -33.36 -1.24
C VAL A 277 1.01 -33.26 -2.74
N LEU A 278 0.37 -34.27 -3.34
CA LEU A 278 -0.01 -34.27 -4.74
C LEU A 278 -1.49 -33.87 -4.86
N VAL A 279 -1.76 -32.66 -5.37
CA VAL A 279 -3.13 -32.19 -5.60
C VAL A 279 -3.51 -32.38 -7.07
N ASN A 280 -4.64 -33.04 -7.29
CA ASN A 280 -5.20 -33.28 -8.62
C ASN A 280 -6.62 -32.67 -8.68
N VAL A 281 -6.78 -31.56 -9.41
CA VAL A 281 -8.09 -30.92 -9.58
C VAL A 281 -8.75 -31.42 -10.87
N GLN A 282 -10.01 -31.83 -10.74
CA GLN A 282 -10.85 -32.36 -11.81
C GLN A 282 -12.05 -31.43 -12.05
N ALA A 283 -12.50 -31.34 -13.30
CA ALA A 283 -13.68 -30.57 -13.67
C ALA A 283 -14.45 -31.26 -14.80
N ASN A 284 -15.76 -30.99 -14.89
CA ASN A 284 -16.59 -31.48 -15.98
C ASN A 284 -16.31 -30.70 -17.27
N LEU A 285 -15.56 -31.30 -18.20
CA LEU A 285 -15.25 -30.71 -19.50
C LEU A 285 -16.12 -31.34 -20.60
N LEU A 286 -16.52 -30.52 -21.58
CA LEU A 286 -17.18 -31.00 -22.79
C LEU A 286 -16.13 -31.57 -23.76
N ASN A 287 -16.17 -32.88 -24.00
CA ASN A 287 -15.37 -33.50 -25.04
C ASN A 287 -16.00 -33.21 -26.41
N THR A 288 -15.50 -32.18 -27.09
CA THR A 288 -16.03 -31.71 -28.38
C THR A 288 -15.98 -32.74 -29.51
N ARG A 289 -15.22 -33.84 -29.34
CA ARG A 289 -15.13 -34.95 -30.31
C ARG A 289 -16.25 -35.98 -30.14
N THR A 290 -16.76 -36.15 -28.92
CA THR A 290 -17.82 -37.12 -28.59
C THR A 290 -19.16 -36.48 -28.24
N GLY A 291 -19.17 -35.17 -27.94
CA GLY A 291 -20.35 -34.43 -27.49
C GLY A 291 -20.73 -34.69 -26.03
N HIS A 292 -20.00 -35.57 -25.33
CA HIS A 292 -20.27 -35.89 -23.93
C HIS A 292 -19.47 -35.00 -22.98
N GLN A 293 -20.06 -34.66 -21.83
CA GLN A 293 -19.30 -34.14 -20.69
C GLN A 293 -18.66 -35.31 -19.94
N GLY A 294 -17.44 -35.10 -19.46
CA GLY A 294 -16.70 -36.06 -18.63
C GLY A 294 -15.89 -35.33 -17.57
N LEU A 295 -15.68 -36.00 -16.44
CA LEU A 295 -14.82 -35.52 -15.37
C LEU A 295 -13.36 -35.73 -15.79
N GLU A 296 -12.69 -34.64 -16.14
CA GLU A 296 -11.32 -34.64 -16.65
C GLU A 296 -10.40 -33.91 -15.66
N THR A 297 -9.12 -34.29 -15.59
CA THR A 297 -8.15 -33.58 -14.74
C THR A 297 -7.68 -32.31 -15.45
N ILE A 298 -7.70 -31.17 -14.76
CA ILE A 298 -7.35 -29.84 -15.30
C ILE A 298 -6.08 -29.24 -14.68
N LEU A 299 -5.76 -29.63 -13.44
CA LEU A 299 -4.54 -29.26 -12.74
C LEU A 299 -4.01 -30.50 -11.99
N SER A 300 -2.70 -30.74 -12.06
CA SER A 300 -2.01 -31.75 -11.27
C SER A 300 -0.71 -31.13 -10.78
N VAL A 301 -0.55 -30.96 -9.46
CA VAL A 301 0.56 -30.19 -8.85
C VAL A 301 1.11 -30.90 -7.63
N ALA A 302 2.44 -30.96 -7.56
CA ALA A 302 3.20 -31.65 -6.52
C ALA A 302 3.87 -30.65 -5.57
N MET A 303 3.27 -30.41 -4.41
CA MET A 303 3.77 -29.46 -3.43
C MET A 303 4.74 -30.15 -2.47
N ALA A 304 5.93 -29.58 -2.29
CA ALA A 304 6.88 -30.00 -1.26
C ALA A 304 6.80 -29.06 -0.06
N ARG A 305 6.70 -29.60 1.16
CA ARG A 305 6.54 -28.83 2.41
C ARG A 305 7.58 -27.72 2.56
N THR A 306 8.83 -28.03 2.22
CA THR A 306 9.98 -27.12 2.36
C THR A 306 9.88 -25.88 1.47
N VAL A 307 9.31 -26.01 0.26
CA VAL A 307 9.02 -24.88 -0.65
C VAL A 307 7.74 -24.18 -0.22
N PHE A 308 6.70 -24.95 0.09
CA PHE A 308 5.38 -24.46 0.46
C PHE A 308 5.41 -23.57 1.71
N ALA A 309 6.25 -23.90 2.71
CA ALA A 309 6.44 -23.12 3.93
C ALA A 309 7.17 -21.77 3.71
N GLN A 310 7.71 -21.51 2.53
CA GLN A 310 8.35 -20.24 2.18
C GLN A 310 7.40 -19.26 1.48
N LEU A 311 6.19 -19.71 1.10
CA LEU A 311 5.21 -18.90 0.38
C LEU A 311 4.48 -17.93 1.31
N ASN A 312 4.30 -16.70 0.86
CA ASN A 312 3.48 -15.69 1.54
C ASN A 312 2.03 -15.76 1.03
N PHE A 313 1.19 -16.54 1.70
CA PHE A 313 -0.19 -16.78 1.27
C PHE A 313 -1.06 -15.53 1.20
N ASP A 314 -0.81 -14.51 2.04
CA ASP A 314 -1.61 -13.27 2.03
C ASP A 314 -1.44 -12.45 0.74
N ARG A 315 -0.30 -12.64 0.05
CA ARG A 315 0.16 -11.79 -1.05
C ARG A 315 0.56 -12.53 -2.33
N LEU A 316 0.53 -13.86 -2.35
CA LEU A 316 0.76 -14.64 -3.57
C LEU A 316 -0.46 -14.62 -4.49
N ASP A 317 -0.19 -14.68 -5.79
CA ASP A 317 -1.16 -15.07 -6.81
C ASP A 317 -1.23 -16.61 -6.87
N PRO A 318 -2.42 -17.24 -6.81
CA PRO A 318 -2.52 -18.70 -6.83
C PRO A 318 -1.98 -19.36 -8.09
N SER A 319 -2.16 -18.72 -9.25
CA SER A 319 -1.81 -19.28 -10.55
C SER A 319 -0.31 -19.22 -10.79
N ASP A 320 0.33 -18.08 -10.52
CA ASP A 320 1.79 -17.92 -10.57
C ASP A 320 2.47 -18.83 -9.53
N ALA A 321 1.86 -19.00 -8.35
CA ALA A 321 2.42 -19.85 -7.30
C ALA A 321 2.60 -21.31 -7.72
N MET A 322 1.88 -21.80 -8.74
CA MET A 322 2.07 -23.13 -9.31
C MET A 322 3.48 -23.33 -9.89
N GLU A 323 4.14 -22.26 -10.38
CA GLU A 323 5.48 -22.34 -10.97
C GLU A 323 6.58 -22.77 -9.98
N ASN A 324 6.34 -22.59 -8.67
CA ASN A 324 7.24 -23.08 -7.60
C ASN A 324 7.25 -24.61 -7.47
N PHE A 325 6.32 -25.30 -8.13
CA PHE A 325 6.06 -26.73 -7.95
C PHE A 325 6.10 -27.47 -9.30
N PRO A 326 6.55 -28.75 -9.32
CA PRO A 326 6.29 -29.62 -10.45
C PRO A 326 4.77 -29.73 -10.67
N HIS A 327 4.28 -29.18 -11.79
CA HIS A 327 2.86 -29.13 -12.10
C HIS A 327 2.58 -29.45 -13.58
N ARG A 328 1.30 -29.70 -13.88
CA ARG A 328 0.74 -29.79 -15.22
C ARG A 328 -0.60 -29.08 -15.26
N MET A 329 -0.73 -28.17 -16.22
CA MET A 329 -1.90 -27.34 -16.48
C MET A 329 -1.91 -26.99 -17.98
N ASP A 330 -3.07 -27.09 -18.64
CA ASP A 330 -3.31 -26.50 -19.97
C ASP A 330 -4.39 -25.43 -19.79
N PHE A 331 -4.00 -24.17 -19.84
CA PHE A 331 -4.93 -23.05 -19.69
C PHE A 331 -4.76 -22.05 -20.82
N LYS A 332 -5.89 -21.55 -21.33
CA LYS A 332 -5.93 -20.52 -22.38
C LYS A 332 -7.00 -19.50 -22.02
N LYS A 333 -6.65 -18.22 -21.88
CA LYS A 333 -7.56 -17.12 -21.50
C LYS A 333 -8.88 -17.09 -22.31
N THR A 334 -8.87 -17.50 -23.58
CA THR A 334 -10.06 -17.54 -24.45
C THR A 334 -10.90 -18.82 -24.34
N ALA A 335 -10.36 -19.92 -23.83
CA ALA A 335 -10.98 -21.25 -23.84
C ALA A 335 -11.11 -21.93 -22.47
N GLY A 336 -10.44 -21.40 -21.43
CA GLY A 336 -10.36 -21.99 -20.09
C GLY A 336 -9.34 -23.11 -20.01
N PHE A 337 -9.60 -24.07 -19.11
CA PHE A 337 -8.78 -25.25 -18.89
C PHE A 337 -9.00 -26.33 -19.98
N GLY A 338 -7.92 -27.01 -20.35
CA GLY A 338 -7.91 -28.25 -21.12
C GLY A 338 -7.60 -29.47 -20.23
N PRO A 339 -7.92 -30.69 -20.71
CA PRO A 339 -7.61 -31.93 -19.99
C PRO A 339 -6.10 -32.22 -20.00
N ILE A 340 -5.53 -32.57 -18.84
CA ILE A 340 -4.11 -32.91 -18.67
C ILE A 340 -3.92 -34.31 -18.06
N PRO A 341 -2.81 -35.00 -18.36
CA PRO A 341 -2.46 -36.26 -17.71
C PRO A 341 -1.94 -36.03 -16.28
N LEU A 342 -2.34 -36.89 -15.33
CA LEU A 342 -1.88 -36.86 -13.94
C LEU A 342 -0.35 -36.98 -13.81
N LEU A 343 0.25 -36.19 -12.92
CA LEU A 343 1.61 -36.44 -12.44
C LEU A 343 1.68 -37.82 -11.79
N VAL A 344 2.79 -38.52 -12.01
CA VAL A 344 2.98 -39.89 -11.52
C VAL A 344 3.99 -39.87 -10.37
N PRO A 345 3.59 -40.28 -9.16
CA PRO A 345 4.52 -40.60 -8.09
C PRO A 345 5.50 -41.68 -8.52
N THR A 346 6.79 -41.43 -8.33
CA THR A 346 7.77 -42.49 -8.19
C THR A 346 8.11 -42.67 -6.72
N GLY A 347 8.26 -43.92 -6.29
CA GLY A 347 8.56 -44.23 -4.88
C GLY A 347 9.76 -43.44 -4.36
N GLU A 348 9.81 -43.24 -3.04
CA GLU A 348 10.74 -42.31 -2.36
C GLU A 348 10.39 -40.81 -2.55
N GLY A 349 9.10 -40.47 -2.69
CA GLY A 349 8.64 -39.07 -2.67
C GLY A 349 9.09 -38.21 -3.86
N THR A 350 9.60 -38.83 -4.93
CA THR A 350 10.05 -38.13 -6.16
C THR A 350 8.97 -38.22 -7.24
N ILE A 351 8.85 -37.21 -8.11
CA ILE A 351 7.75 -37.13 -9.09
C ILE A 351 8.31 -36.93 -10.50
N LYS A 352 7.91 -37.79 -11.45
CA LYS A 352 8.40 -37.77 -12.83
C LYS A 352 7.52 -36.96 -13.76
N THR A 353 8.08 -35.88 -14.31
CA THR A 353 7.51 -35.12 -15.42
C THR A 353 7.85 -35.78 -16.76
N GLN A 354 7.12 -36.82 -17.16
CA GLN A 354 7.13 -37.25 -18.57
C GLN A 354 6.37 -36.23 -19.43
N GLY A 355 6.94 -35.82 -20.55
CA GLY A 355 6.59 -34.56 -21.19
C GLY A 355 5.41 -34.60 -22.17
N THR A 356 4.83 -33.43 -22.39
CA THR A 356 4.48 -32.94 -23.74
C THR A 356 4.71 -31.44 -23.74
N SER A 357 5.60 -30.97 -24.61
CA SER A 357 6.02 -29.56 -24.66
C SER A 357 4.96 -28.69 -25.36
N MET A 358 4.30 -27.82 -24.60
CA MET A 358 3.81 -26.53 -25.10
C MET A 358 4.78 -25.44 -24.67
N LYS A 359 5.01 -24.44 -25.54
CA LYS A 359 6.09 -23.45 -25.41
C LYS A 359 5.85 -22.44 -24.28
N GLY A 360 6.00 -22.85 -23.03
CA GLY A 360 6.51 -21.96 -21.98
C GLY A 360 8.02 -21.80 -22.15
N LYS A 361 8.58 -20.65 -21.75
CA LYS A 361 10.04 -20.54 -21.56
C LYS A 361 10.40 -21.53 -20.47
N GLN A 362 11.13 -22.58 -20.81
CA GLN A 362 11.69 -23.50 -19.84
C GLN A 362 12.81 -22.78 -19.10
N LEU A 363 12.46 -22.04 -18.04
CA LEU A 363 13.46 -21.57 -17.08
C LEU A 363 14.16 -22.82 -16.53
N PRO A 364 15.50 -22.87 -16.55
CA PRO A 364 16.22 -23.97 -15.94
C PRO A 364 15.84 -24.07 -14.47
N LEU A 365 15.55 -25.29 -14.01
CA LEU A 365 15.39 -25.58 -12.59
C LEU A 365 16.76 -25.47 -11.91
N VAL A 366 17.16 -24.24 -11.63
CA VAL A 366 18.45 -23.87 -11.07
C VAL A 366 18.20 -22.82 -9.99
N LEU A 367 18.17 -23.29 -8.75
CA LEU A 367 18.53 -22.49 -7.58
C LEU A 367 20.02 -22.13 -7.67
N ALA A 368 20.38 -21.33 -8.68
CA ALA A 368 21.50 -20.43 -8.55
C ALA A 368 20.92 -19.21 -7.86
N GLU A 369 21.20 -19.07 -6.57
CA GLU A 369 20.99 -17.80 -5.88
C GLU A 369 21.63 -16.72 -6.76
N ASN A 370 20.81 -15.80 -7.29
CA ASN A 370 21.37 -14.67 -8.00
C ASN A 370 22.24 -13.88 -7.00
N SER A 371 23.28 -13.23 -7.51
CA SER A 371 24.27 -12.48 -6.71
C SER A 371 23.62 -11.50 -5.73
N ILE A 372 22.51 -10.88 -6.14
CA ILE A 372 21.72 -9.94 -5.33
C ILE A 372 21.02 -10.68 -4.17
N SER A 373 20.35 -11.80 -4.42
CA SER A 373 19.74 -12.64 -3.38
C SER A 373 20.77 -13.15 -2.37
N ARG A 374 21.98 -13.55 -2.81
CA ARG A 374 23.08 -13.87 -1.89
C ARG A 374 23.48 -12.67 -1.04
N LYS A 375 23.78 -11.53 -1.67
CA LYS A 375 24.20 -10.30 -1.00
C LYS A 375 23.13 -9.82 0.00
N TRP A 376 21.84 -9.95 -0.33
CA TRP A 376 20.71 -9.66 0.56
C TRP A 376 20.66 -10.62 1.75
N ALA A 377 20.79 -11.93 1.52
CA ALA A 377 20.83 -12.92 2.61
C ALA A 377 22.06 -12.73 3.53
N ASP A 378 23.22 -12.39 2.98
CA ASP A 378 24.43 -12.04 3.72
C ASP A 378 24.25 -10.75 4.53
N ALA A 379 23.70 -9.70 3.92
CA ALA A 379 23.39 -8.45 4.61
C ALA A 379 22.40 -8.67 5.76
N LYS A 380 21.37 -9.50 5.54
CA LYS A 380 20.40 -9.88 6.59
C LYS A 380 21.05 -10.66 7.73
N ARG A 381 21.97 -11.59 7.43
CA ARG A 381 22.75 -12.32 8.46
C ARG A 381 23.71 -11.42 9.24
N ASN A 382 24.29 -10.43 8.57
CA ASN A 382 25.27 -9.50 9.15
C ASN A 382 24.63 -8.23 9.79
N ASN A 383 23.29 -8.16 9.84
CA ASN A 383 22.53 -7.00 10.32
C ASN A 383 22.89 -5.68 9.61
N GLN A 384 23.10 -5.75 8.29
CA GLN A 384 23.44 -4.64 7.39
C GLN A 384 22.21 -4.05 6.65
N ILE A 385 21.00 -4.49 7.03
CA ILE A 385 19.74 -3.98 6.50
C ILE A 385 19.21 -2.94 7.49
N GLU A 386 19.42 -1.67 7.17
CA GLU A 386 18.91 -0.51 7.92
C GLU A 386 17.57 -0.08 7.31
N SER A 387 16.57 0.27 8.14
CA SER A 387 15.25 0.75 7.69
C SER A 387 14.57 -0.08 6.57
N GLY A 388 14.82 -1.40 6.54
CA GLY A 388 14.23 -2.32 5.57
C GLY A 388 14.95 -2.44 4.22
N PHE A 389 16.11 -1.82 4.03
CA PHE A 389 16.85 -1.87 2.76
C PHE A 389 18.36 -2.14 2.93
N LEU A 390 18.98 -2.60 1.84
CA LEU A 390 20.42 -2.79 1.70
C LEU A 390 20.97 -1.67 0.82
N ARG A 391 21.89 -0.88 1.37
CA ARG A 391 22.60 0.18 0.64
C ARG A 391 23.80 -0.38 -0.13
N LEU A 392 23.90 -0.04 -1.40
CA LEU A 392 25.02 -0.37 -2.30
C LEU A 392 25.39 0.87 -3.13
N THR A 393 26.64 0.96 -3.59
CA THR A 393 26.99 1.89 -4.68
C THR A 393 26.58 1.33 -6.04
N ALA A 394 26.43 2.19 -7.06
CA ALA A 394 26.16 1.76 -8.43
C ALA A 394 27.24 0.78 -8.96
N ASN A 395 28.51 0.99 -8.62
CA ASN A 395 29.59 0.07 -8.97
C ASN A 395 29.51 -1.28 -8.25
N GLU A 396 29.07 -1.33 -6.99
CA GLU A 396 28.80 -2.60 -6.31
C GLU A 396 27.59 -3.32 -6.93
N LEU A 397 26.55 -2.59 -7.30
CA LEU A 397 25.37 -3.15 -7.95
C LEU A 397 25.70 -3.70 -9.36
N ALA A 398 26.49 -2.97 -10.14
CA ALA A 398 27.01 -3.42 -11.44
C ALA A 398 27.86 -4.68 -11.30
N ALA A 399 28.77 -4.72 -10.31
CA ALA A 399 29.60 -5.89 -10.04
C ALA A 399 28.78 -7.13 -9.62
N LEU A 400 27.66 -6.96 -8.90
CA LEU A 400 26.71 -8.05 -8.64
C LEU A 400 26.05 -8.53 -9.94
N LEU A 401 25.65 -7.61 -10.82
CA LEU A 401 25.04 -7.94 -12.11
C LEU A 401 26.03 -8.50 -13.15
N GLY A 402 27.33 -8.45 -12.87
CA GLY A 402 28.40 -8.94 -13.77
C GLY A 402 28.92 -7.88 -14.76
N ASP A 403 28.46 -6.63 -14.64
CA ASP A 403 28.97 -5.49 -15.40
C ASP A 403 30.22 -4.89 -14.72
N ALA A 404 31.12 -4.29 -15.50
CA ALA A 404 32.35 -3.67 -14.99
C ALA A 404 32.05 -2.32 -14.29
N PRO A 405 32.87 -1.90 -13.29
CA PRO A 405 32.72 -0.59 -12.68
C PRO A 405 32.99 0.53 -13.68
N GLN A 406 32.22 1.62 -13.58
CA GLN A 406 32.30 2.80 -14.44
C GLN A 406 32.20 4.05 -13.57
N ASP A 407 32.72 5.19 -14.05
CA ASP A 407 32.52 6.47 -13.37
C ASP A 407 31.09 6.97 -13.57
N ASN A 408 30.53 6.76 -14.77
CA ASN A 408 29.16 7.13 -15.14
C ASN A 408 28.54 6.03 -16.02
N PHE A 409 27.42 5.44 -15.59
CA PHE A 409 26.60 4.54 -16.39
C PHE A 409 25.57 5.36 -17.17
N SER A 410 25.43 5.13 -18.47
CA SER A 410 24.45 5.84 -19.30
C SER A 410 23.02 5.69 -18.76
N LEU A 411 22.08 6.59 -19.11
CA LEU A 411 20.68 6.43 -18.70
C LEU A 411 20.07 5.09 -19.18
N PRO A 412 20.31 4.61 -20.42
CA PRO A 412 19.96 3.25 -20.83
C PRO A 412 20.56 2.14 -19.95
N ASP A 413 21.84 2.23 -19.59
CA ASP A 413 22.50 1.23 -18.73
C ASP A 413 21.96 1.26 -17.30
N SER A 414 21.68 2.46 -16.78
CA SER A 414 21.04 2.65 -15.47
C SER A 414 19.63 2.01 -15.47
N LYS A 415 18.81 2.29 -16.50
CA LYS A 415 17.50 1.66 -16.70
C LYS A 415 17.61 0.12 -16.87
N LYS A 416 18.66 -0.39 -17.52
CA LYS A 416 18.98 -1.83 -17.64
C LYS A 416 19.32 -2.45 -16.28
N MET A 417 20.17 -1.81 -15.47
CA MET A 417 20.52 -2.27 -14.12
C MET A 417 19.26 -2.37 -13.24
N ALA A 418 18.43 -1.33 -13.20
CA ALA A 418 17.18 -1.35 -12.43
C ALA A 418 16.24 -2.50 -12.84
N ARG A 419 16.07 -2.75 -14.15
CA ARG A 419 15.30 -3.90 -14.67
C ARG A 419 15.92 -5.26 -14.28
N ALA A 420 17.24 -5.36 -14.21
CA ALA A 420 17.91 -6.61 -13.81
C ALA A 420 17.75 -6.90 -12.31
N VAL A 421 17.71 -5.88 -11.46
CA VAL A 421 17.41 -6.02 -10.02
C VAL A 421 15.95 -6.42 -9.80
N GLU A 422 15.02 -5.83 -10.57
CA GLU A 422 13.60 -6.20 -10.60
C GLU A 422 13.39 -7.66 -11.03
N GLN A 423 14.10 -8.13 -12.06
CA GLN A 423 14.11 -9.54 -12.47
C GLN A 423 14.68 -10.49 -11.39
N CYS A 424 15.47 -9.98 -10.45
CA CYS A 424 15.96 -10.73 -9.29
C CYS A 424 14.98 -10.71 -8.10
N GLY A 425 13.81 -10.06 -8.24
CA GLY A 425 12.78 -9.95 -7.20
C GLY A 425 13.00 -8.81 -6.19
N PHE A 426 13.78 -7.79 -6.55
CA PHE A 426 14.09 -6.65 -5.68
C PHE A 426 13.76 -5.31 -6.35
N CYS A 427 13.42 -4.32 -5.53
CA CYS A 427 13.27 -2.93 -5.94
C CYS A 427 14.57 -2.15 -5.75
N VAL A 428 14.75 -1.10 -6.54
CA VAL A 428 15.79 -0.07 -6.34
C VAL A 428 15.16 1.29 -6.08
N GLU A 429 15.83 2.11 -5.27
CA GLU A 429 15.58 3.54 -5.16
C GLU A 429 16.93 4.26 -4.85
N PRO A 430 17.28 5.38 -5.51
CA PRO A 430 16.52 6.09 -6.54
C PRO A 430 16.49 5.34 -7.88
N ASP A 431 15.32 5.24 -8.52
CA ASP A 431 15.13 4.43 -9.74
C ASP A 431 15.22 5.26 -11.05
N PRO A 432 16.14 4.94 -11.98
CA PRO A 432 16.37 5.66 -13.24
C PRO A 432 15.20 5.53 -14.24
N ARG A 433 14.28 4.59 -14.00
CA ARG A 433 13.03 4.47 -14.77
C ARG A 433 11.99 5.51 -14.35
N TRP A 434 12.15 6.08 -13.16
CA TRP A 434 11.19 6.95 -12.49
C TRP A 434 11.80 8.32 -12.10
N GLY A 435 12.75 8.83 -12.90
CA GLY A 435 13.26 10.20 -12.78
C GLY A 435 14.57 10.39 -11.99
N ALA A 436 15.23 9.32 -11.51
CA ALA A 436 16.50 9.44 -10.78
C ALA A 436 17.67 10.02 -11.61
N GLY A 437 17.59 9.96 -12.94
CA GLY A 437 18.69 10.24 -13.86
C GLY A 437 19.64 9.04 -14.01
N ASN A 438 20.80 9.28 -14.59
CA ASN A 438 21.89 8.32 -14.70
C ASN A 438 22.52 7.97 -13.33
N TYR A 439 23.16 6.80 -13.27
CA TYR A 439 23.94 6.34 -12.13
C TYR A 439 25.42 6.66 -12.32
N TRP A 440 25.96 7.53 -11.46
CA TRP A 440 27.39 7.63 -11.25
C TRP A 440 27.88 6.46 -10.40
N GLY A 441 29.09 5.96 -10.65
CA GLY A 441 29.62 4.74 -10.03
C GLY A 441 29.65 4.74 -8.51
N THR A 442 29.82 5.92 -7.91
CA THR A 442 29.83 6.17 -6.46
C THR A 442 28.44 6.47 -5.86
N ARG A 443 27.40 6.59 -6.69
CA ARG A 443 26.03 6.92 -6.23
C ARG A 443 25.48 5.78 -5.39
N GLU A 444 24.98 6.12 -4.20
CA GLU A 444 24.29 5.16 -3.34
C GLU A 444 22.88 4.84 -3.87
N ILE A 445 22.52 3.56 -3.80
CA ILE A 445 21.26 2.97 -4.23
C ILE A 445 20.80 2.04 -3.10
N GLY A 446 19.56 2.17 -2.67
CA GLY A 446 18.90 1.25 -1.77
C GLY A 446 18.21 0.15 -2.56
N VAL A 447 18.67 -1.09 -2.34
CA VAL A 447 18.00 -2.31 -2.81
C VAL A 447 17.10 -2.81 -1.68
N PHE A 448 15.83 -3.07 -1.95
CA PHE A 448 14.90 -3.60 -0.95
C PHE A 448 13.98 -4.67 -1.53
N GLN A 449 13.48 -5.56 -0.67
CA GLN A 449 12.54 -6.59 -1.07
C GLN A 449 11.11 -5.99 -1.11
N PRO A 450 10.37 -6.12 -2.22
CA PRO A 450 8.98 -5.67 -2.29
C PRO A 450 8.11 -6.43 -1.29
N SER A 451 7.03 -5.78 -0.87
CA SER A 451 6.04 -6.34 0.03
C SER A 451 5.18 -7.41 -0.64
N GLY A 452 4.89 -7.28 -1.94
CA GLY A 452 4.17 -8.26 -2.76
C GLY A 452 5.05 -9.03 -3.76
N SER A 453 4.47 -10.02 -4.45
CA SER A 453 5.15 -10.79 -5.51
C SER A 453 5.36 -10.01 -6.81
N VAL A 454 4.49 -9.05 -7.11
CA VAL A 454 4.57 -8.19 -8.30
C VAL A 454 5.10 -6.83 -7.92
N ILE A 455 6.28 -6.47 -8.43
CA ILE A 455 6.81 -5.10 -8.35
C ILE A 455 5.94 -4.21 -9.23
N LYS A 456 5.14 -3.34 -8.59
CA LYS A 456 4.28 -2.38 -9.29
C LYS A 456 5.07 -1.11 -9.59
N ALA A 457 4.74 -0.46 -10.71
CA ALA A 457 5.17 0.90 -10.95
C ALA A 457 4.64 1.83 -9.84
N PRO A 458 5.42 2.81 -9.35
CA PRO A 458 4.94 3.80 -8.40
C PRO A 458 3.78 4.60 -9.01
N SER A 459 2.77 4.92 -8.20
CA SER A 459 1.69 5.82 -8.62
C SER A 459 2.20 7.24 -8.84
N ASP A 460 1.42 8.03 -9.58
CA ASP A 460 1.69 9.46 -9.75
C ASP A 460 1.85 10.17 -8.40
N ASN A 461 1.03 9.83 -7.40
CA ASN A 461 1.14 10.39 -6.06
C ASN A 461 2.51 10.09 -5.42
N ALA A 462 3.04 8.87 -5.58
CA ALA A 462 4.36 8.49 -5.05
C ALA A 462 5.51 9.16 -5.80
N LEU A 463 5.38 9.37 -7.11
CA LEU A 463 6.34 10.15 -7.91
C LEU A 463 6.35 11.62 -7.48
N GLY A 464 5.18 12.26 -7.36
CA GLY A 464 5.07 13.64 -6.91
C GLY A 464 5.55 13.85 -5.47
N ALA A 465 5.29 12.91 -4.55
CA ALA A 465 5.86 12.92 -3.20
C ALA A 465 7.39 12.77 -3.20
N SER A 466 7.93 11.93 -4.09
CA SER A 466 9.39 11.77 -4.27
C SER A 466 10.05 13.03 -4.82
N ALA A 467 9.36 13.78 -5.70
CA ALA A 467 9.80 15.11 -6.17
C ALA A 467 9.83 16.11 -5.02
N LEU A 468 8.74 16.18 -4.24
CA LEU A 468 8.59 17.10 -3.12
C LEU A 468 9.65 16.87 -2.04
N LEU A 469 9.93 15.62 -1.67
CA LEU A 469 11.00 15.25 -0.74
C LEU A 469 12.38 15.76 -1.19
N GLN A 470 12.71 15.61 -2.47
CA GLN A 470 13.98 16.09 -3.03
C GLN A 470 14.09 17.62 -3.02
N LEU A 471 12.97 18.35 -3.15
CA LEU A 471 12.94 19.80 -3.03
C LEU A 471 13.04 20.26 -1.57
N LEU A 472 12.42 19.54 -0.63
CA LEU A 472 12.54 19.84 0.81
C LEU A 472 13.96 19.64 1.33
N LEU A 473 14.67 18.62 0.83
CA LEU A 473 16.09 18.43 1.14
C LEU A 473 16.95 19.65 0.77
N LEU A 474 16.61 20.41 -0.28
CA LEU A 474 17.35 21.64 -0.61
C LEU A 474 17.24 22.72 0.47
N VAL A 475 16.09 22.76 1.17
CA VAL A 475 15.84 23.69 2.26
C VAL A 475 16.56 23.21 3.51
N ALA A 476 16.31 21.96 3.93
CA ALA A 476 16.94 21.34 5.10
C ALA A 476 18.48 21.32 5.02
N ALA A 477 19.05 20.97 3.86
CA ALA A 477 20.51 20.89 3.69
C ALA A 477 21.21 22.25 3.56
N ALA A 478 20.50 23.37 3.68
CA ALA A 478 21.07 24.70 3.49
C ALA A 478 22.13 25.08 4.54
N ASP A 479 21.97 24.59 5.78
CA ASP A 479 22.91 24.80 6.90
C ASP A 479 23.92 23.64 7.06
N GLY A 480 23.97 22.70 6.09
CA GLY A 480 25.06 21.73 5.93
C GLY A 480 25.00 20.46 6.77
N ALA A 481 24.04 20.34 7.69
CA ALA A 481 23.67 19.11 8.37
C ALA A 481 22.15 18.96 8.30
N VAL A 482 21.67 17.75 7.98
CA VAL A 482 20.25 17.42 7.89
C VAL A 482 19.94 16.44 9.01
N SER A 483 19.02 16.79 9.92
CA SER A 483 18.55 15.87 10.96
C SER A 483 17.36 15.02 10.49
N HIS A 484 17.17 13.86 11.11
CA HIS A 484 16.02 13.00 10.79
C HIS A 484 14.67 13.56 11.30
N GLU A 485 14.71 14.56 12.19
CA GLU A 485 13.56 15.24 12.80
C GLU A 485 12.99 16.33 11.87
N GLU A 486 13.83 16.95 11.02
CA GLU A 486 13.40 17.91 9.97
C GLU A 486 12.39 17.33 8.96
N PHE A 487 12.35 15.99 8.80
CA PHE A 487 11.42 15.32 7.90
C PHE A 487 10.12 14.86 8.56
N ASP A 488 9.96 14.95 9.88
CA ASP A 488 8.70 14.55 10.54
C ASP A 488 7.47 15.34 10.03
N PRO A 489 7.53 16.68 9.84
CA PRO A 489 6.43 17.43 9.25
C PRO A 489 6.09 17.00 7.82
N PHE A 490 7.09 16.57 7.04
CA PHE A 490 6.87 16.01 5.70
C PHE A 490 6.20 14.64 5.77
N ARG A 491 6.65 13.74 6.65
CA ARG A 491 6.02 12.42 6.85
C ARG A 491 4.56 12.57 7.27
N GLU A 492 4.28 13.39 8.29
CA GLU A 492 2.90 13.65 8.75
C GLU A 492 2.02 14.27 7.65
N PHE A 493 2.55 15.21 6.87
CA PHE A 493 1.83 15.79 5.73
C PHE A 493 1.50 14.73 4.67
N VAL A 494 2.51 13.96 4.24
CA VAL A 494 2.39 12.99 3.16
C VAL A 494 1.47 11.82 3.55
N GLU A 495 1.56 11.31 4.78
CA GLU A 495 0.66 10.25 5.28
C GLU A 495 -0.77 10.73 5.51
N ARG A 496 -0.99 12.02 5.82
CA ARG A 496 -2.34 12.59 6.00
C ARG A 496 -3.07 12.83 4.69
N GLU A 497 -2.36 13.35 3.69
CA GLU A 497 -2.98 13.78 2.43
C GLU A 497 -3.09 12.65 1.38
N PHE A 498 -2.25 11.60 1.45
CA PHE A 498 -2.16 10.57 0.41
C PHE A 498 -2.12 9.14 0.95
N GLN A 499 -2.74 8.22 0.20
CA GLN A 499 -2.70 6.78 0.47
C GLN A 499 -1.62 6.11 -0.39
N PHE A 500 -0.60 5.55 0.27
CA PHE A 500 0.50 4.82 -0.38
C PHE A 500 0.47 3.34 -0.07
N SER A 501 0.78 2.53 -1.09
CA SER A 501 1.10 1.12 -0.88
C SER A 501 2.31 0.96 0.06
N PRO A 502 2.52 -0.23 0.66
CA PRO A 502 3.70 -0.48 1.48
C PRO A 502 5.02 -0.31 0.70
N ASP A 503 5.01 -0.63 -0.60
CA ASP A 503 6.17 -0.49 -1.47
C ASP A 503 6.51 0.98 -1.74
N GLU A 504 5.53 1.83 -1.99
CA GLU A 504 5.73 3.27 -2.18
C GLU A 504 6.22 3.95 -0.89
N ARG A 505 5.71 3.54 0.27
CA ARG A 505 6.26 3.98 1.57
C ARG A 505 7.70 3.54 1.74
N GLN A 506 8.04 2.30 1.41
CA GLN A 506 9.42 1.83 1.46
C GLN A 506 10.32 2.61 0.49
N ARG A 507 9.86 2.95 -0.72
CA ARG A 507 10.59 3.82 -1.67
C ARG A 507 10.87 5.19 -1.05
N LEU A 508 9.87 5.85 -0.46
CA LEU A 508 10.06 7.15 0.19
C LEU A 508 11.04 7.07 1.37
N VAL A 509 10.94 6.05 2.23
CA VAL A 509 11.87 5.82 3.36
C VAL A 509 13.30 5.59 2.88
N VAL A 510 13.50 4.80 1.82
CA VAL A 510 14.81 4.56 1.22
C VAL A 510 15.38 5.85 0.64
N LEU A 511 14.57 6.58 -0.14
CA LEU A 511 14.97 7.84 -0.76
C LEU A 511 15.38 8.86 0.31
N GLU A 512 14.56 9.08 1.33
CA GLU A 512 14.85 9.97 2.47
C GLU A 512 16.16 9.58 3.17
N SER A 513 16.34 8.30 3.48
CA SER A 513 17.52 7.77 4.17
C SER A 513 18.82 7.94 3.37
N LEU A 514 18.77 7.92 2.04
CA LEU A 514 19.93 8.17 1.16
C LEU A 514 20.18 9.67 1.00
N LEU A 515 19.11 10.45 0.85
CA LEU A 515 19.15 11.89 0.66
C LEU A 515 19.72 12.64 1.88
N ALA A 516 19.32 12.26 3.10
CA ALA A 516 19.87 12.83 4.34
C ALA A 516 21.39 12.64 4.48
N ARG A 517 21.97 11.65 3.79
CA ARG A 517 23.42 11.33 3.82
C ARG A 517 24.21 12.04 2.72
N ASN A 518 23.57 12.51 1.65
CA ASN A 518 24.22 13.15 0.51
C ASN A 518 23.33 14.24 -0.12
N SER A 519 23.36 15.43 0.47
CA SER A 519 22.61 16.60 0.03
C SER A 519 22.98 17.14 -1.37
N ALA A 520 24.11 16.72 -1.96
CA ALA A 520 24.54 17.20 -3.26
C ALA A 520 23.57 16.83 -4.40
N SER A 521 22.86 15.70 -4.28
CA SER A 521 21.93 15.21 -5.31
C SER A 521 20.70 16.10 -5.53
N ALA A 522 20.34 16.93 -4.56
CA ALA A 522 19.09 17.69 -4.56
C ALA A 522 19.04 18.80 -5.62
N LYS A 523 20.19 19.41 -5.93
CA LYS A 523 20.29 20.60 -6.81
C LYS A 523 19.81 20.32 -8.24
N VAL A 524 20.06 19.11 -8.73
CA VAL A 524 19.69 18.68 -10.09
C VAL A 524 18.16 18.55 -10.23
N THR A 525 17.47 18.18 -9.15
CA THR A 525 16.01 18.01 -9.15
C THR A 525 15.28 19.34 -9.25
N LEU A 526 15.77 20.40 -8.60
CA LEU A 526 15.15 21.75 -8.70
C LEU A 526 15.07 22.25 -10.14
N GLY A 527 16.16 22.16 -10.90
CA GLY A 527 16.19 22.60 -12.31
C GLY A 527 15.21 21.82 -13.19
N ARG A 528 15.11 20.49 -12.99
CA ARG A 528 14.16 19.65 -13.71
C ARG A 528 12.70 19.93 -13.31
N THR A 529 12.41 20.10 -12.03
CA THR A 529 11.05 20.42 -11.58
C THR A 529 10.60 21.80 -12.07
N ALA A 530 11.44 22.83 -11.93
CA ALA A 530 11.12 24.19 -12.35
C ALA A 530 10.92 24.34 -13.87
N LYS A 531 11.63 23.55 -14.70
CA LYS A 531 11.42 23.49 -16.16
C LYS A 531 10.10 22.78 -16.56
N ARG A 532 9.51 21.94 -15.71
CA ARG A 532 8.47 20.96 -16.09
C ARG A 532 7.10 21.14 -15.41
N VAL A 533 7.02 21.82 -14.27
CA VAL A 533 5.73 22.20 -13.65
C VAL A 533 5.14 23.40 -14.41
N PRO A 534 3.81 23.50 -14.62
CA PRO A 534 3.21 24.70 -15.17
C PRO A 534 3.41 25.93 -14.28
N GLN A 535 3.75 27.07 -14.87
CA GLN A 535 4.06 28.32 -14.13
C GLN A 535 2.93 28.76 -13.18
N GLU A 536 1.67 28.49 -13.54
CA GLU A 536 0.49 28.77 -12.71
C GLU A 536 0.44 27.98 -11.39
N LYS A 537 1.17 26.85 -11.30
CA LYS A 537 1.24 25.97 -10.13
C LYS A 537 2.49 26.19 -9.27
N HIS A 538 3.45 26.98 -9.75
CA HIS A 538 4.69 27.29 -9.03
C HIS A 538 4.44 27.91 -7.65
N ALA A 539 3.43 28.78 -7.53
CA ALA A 539 3.04 29.39 -6.26
C ALA A 539 2.56 28.35 -5.22
N VAL A 540 1.91 27.27 -5.65
CA VAL A 540 1.40 26.21 -4.75
C VAL A 540 2.54 25.30 -4.27
N VAL A 541 3.47 24.94 -5.17
CA VAL A 541 4.71 24.22 -4.80
C VAL A 541 5.52 25.05 -3.79
N ALA A 542 5.67 26.35 -4.05
CA ALA A 542 6.40 27.27 -3.19
C ALA A 542 5.74 27.47 -1.81
N HIS A 543 4.40 27.53 -1.75
CA HIS A 543 3.64 27.51 -0.50
C HIS A 543 3.89 26.23 0.29
N LEU A 544 3.77 25.06 -0.35
CA LEU A 544 3.93 23.78 0.35
C LEU A 544 5.35 23.59 0.91
N LEU A 545 6.38 24.02 0.17
CA LEU A 545 7.76 24.00 0.65
C LEU A 545 7.97 24.94 1.84
N LEU A 546 7.29 26.09 1.87
CA LEU A 546 7.34 27.02 2.99
C LEU A 546 6.58 26.49 4.21
N ASP A 547 5.39 25.91 4.05
CA ASP A 547 4.58 25.37 5.15
C ASP A 547 5.30 24.22 5.87
N VAL A 548 6.01 23.35 5.13
CA VAL A 548 6.81 22.27 5.74
C VAL A 548 8.09 22.83 6.38
N ALA A 549 8.78 23.77 5.73
CA ALA A 549 9.99 24.42 6.26
C ALA A 549 9.74 25.48 7.35
N THR A 550 8.50 25.67 7.79
CA THR A 550 8.12 26.57 8.90
C THR A 550 7.42 25.83 10.04
N ALA A 551 7.33 24.50 9.97
CA ALA A 551 6.58 23.67 10.91
C ALA A 551 7.12 23.71 12.36
N ASP A 552 8.42 23.97 12.54
CA ASP A 552 9.08 24.17 13.84
C ASP A 552 8.96 25.61 14.38
N GLY A 553 8.53 26.56 13.54
CA GLY A 553 8.41 27.98 13.83
C GLY A 553 9.69 28.81 13.64
N VAL A 554 10.78 28.28 13.09
CA VAL A 554 12.06 29.01 12.96
C VAL A 554 12.68 28.81 11.58
N VAL A 555 12.72 29.87 10.76
CA VAL A 555 13.46 29.85 9.48
C VAL A 555 14.85 30.43 9.66
N THR A 556 15.88 29.60 9.45
CA THR A 556 17.29 29.99 9.50
C THR A 556 17.71 30.88 8.31
N SER A 557 18.90 31.49 8.41
CA SER A 557 19.48 32.23 7.28
C SER A 557 19.87 31.33 6.10
N GLY A 558 20.14 30.04 6.31
CA GLY A 558 20.38 29.07 5.24
C GLY A 558 19.10 28.72 4.52
N GLU A 559 18.09 28.26 5.26
CA GLU A 559 16.79 27.86 4.70
C GLU A 559 16.13 29.00 3.93
N TYR A 560 16.17 30.24 4.46
CA TYR A 560 15.69 31.41 3.72
C TYR A 560 16.42 31.62 2.38
N LYS A 561 17.74 31.36 2.32
CA LYS A 561 18.50 31.44 1.04
C LYS A 561 18.17 30.29 0.11
N ALA A 562 17.89 29.09 0.63
CA ALA A 562 17.46 27.95 -0.17
C ALA A 562 16.05 28.16 -0.73
N LEU A 563 15.09 28.58 0.11
CA LEU A 563 13.75 28.99 -0.30
C LEU A 563 13.81 30.12 -1.33
N ALA A 564 14.65 31.15 -1.13
CA ALA A 564 14.84 32.20 -2.13
C ALA A 564 15.31 31.65 -3.49
N ARG A 565 16.31 30.75 -3.50
CA ARG A 565 16.77 30.07 -4.74
C ARG A 565 15.69 29.22 -5.39
N ILE A 566 14.86 28.54 -4.60
CA ILE A 566 13.74 27.74 -5.12
C ILE A 566 12.66 28.65 -5.72
N PHE A 567 12.32 29.75 -5.05
CA PHE A 567 11.38 30.75 -5.56
C PHE A 567 11.90 31.38 -6.85
N ASP A 568 13.16 31.81 -6.89
CA ASP A 568 13.80 32.37 -8.09
C ASP A 568 13.80 31.36 -9.25
N ALA A 569 14.14 30.09 -9.00
CA ALA A 569 14.07 29.01 -10.00
C ALA A 569 12.63 28.75 -10.51
N LEU A 570 11.64 28.85 -9.62
CA LEU A 570 10.21 28.81 -9.95
C LEU A 570 9.69 30.13 -10.55
N GLY A 571 10.54 31.13 -10.82
CA GLY A 571 10.14 32.42 -11.39
C GLY A 571 9.26 33.28 -10.48
N LEU A 572 9.30 33.04 -9.17
CA LEU A 572 8.61 33.81 -8.14
C LEU A 572 9.57 34.84 -7.53
N SER A 573 9.09 36.05 -7.27
CA SER A 573 9.94 37.09 -6.71
C SER A 573 10.29 36.84 -5.23
N LYS A 574 11.47 37.26 -4.80
CA LYS A 574 11.83 37.33 -3.36
C LYS A 574 10.81 38.10 -2.50
N GLY A 575 10.17 39.14 -3.06
CA GLY A 575 9.10 39.87 -2.37
C GLY A 575 7.84 39.03 -2.11
N THR A 576 7.62 37.98 -2.90
CA THR A 576 6.56 36.98 -2.70
C THR A 576 6.87 36.11 -1.49
N LEU A 577 8.09 35.57 -1.39
CA LEU A 577 8.58 34.80 -0.21
C LEU A 577 8.44 35.62 1.07
N ASP A 578 8.94 36.86 1.09
CA ASP A 578 8.85 37.75 2.24
C ASP A 578 7.39 38.05 2.65
N THR A 579 6.46 38.05 1.70
CA THR A 579 5.04 38.32 1.96
C THR A 579 4.32 37.08 2.49
N MET A 580 4.68 35.88 2.02
CA MET A 580 4.16 34.62 2.58
C MET A 580 4.64 34.41 4.02
N ILE A 581 5.94 34.61 4.30
CA ILE A 581 6.52 34.54 5.66
C ILE A 581 5.81 35.52 6.61
N ARG A 582 5.59 36.78 6.19
CA ARG A 582 4.83 37.75 7.01
C ARG A 582 3.36 37.35 7.21
N GLY A 583 2.74 36.71 6.22
CA GLY A 583 1.37 36.21 6.31
C GLY A 583 1.18 35.08 7.34
N LEU A 584 2.24 34.29 7.60
CA LEU A 584 2.27 33.26 8.64
C LEU A 584 2.43 33.86 10.05
N ALA A 585 3.12 34.99 10.19
CA ALA A 585 3.28 35.71 11.47
C ALA A 585 1.96 36.29 12.03
N ASP A 586 1.10 36.83 11.17
CA ASP A 586 -0.22 37.39 11.56
C ASP A 586 -1.17 36.34 12.16
N THR A 587 -0.87 35.04 12.04
CA THR A 587 -1.60 33.94 12.70
C THR A 587 -1.26 33.74 14.18
N GLY A 588 -0.34 34.53 14.74
CA GLY A 588 -0.04 34.56 16.18
C GLY A 588 1.23 33.82 16.62
N GLN A 589 2.16 33.57 15.69
CA GLN A 589 3.52 33.11 15.99
C GLN A 589 4.50 34.28 15.80
N GLU A 590 5.29 34.62 16.82
CA GLU A 590 6.41 35.56 16.69
C GLU A 590 7.63 34.83 16.11
N PHE A 591 8.02 35.19 14.89
CA PHE A 591 9.18 34.60 14.19
C PHE A 591 10.44 35.43 14.41
N VAL A 592 11.57 34.76 14.69
CA VAL A 592 12.89 35.39 14.85
C VAL A 592 13.89 34.72 13.89
N ILE A 593 14.38 35.48 12.91
CA ILE A 593 15.47 35.03 12.03
C ILE A 593 16.77 35.07 12.85
N GLN A 594 17.20 33.92 13.37
CA GLN A 594 18.48 33.81 14.08
C GLN A 594 19.65 33.63 13.11
N THR A 595 20.79 34.23 13.48
CA THR A 595 22.06 34.09 12.76
C THR A 595 22.95 33.20 13.63
N GLN A 596 23.49 32.10 13.10
CA GLN A 596 24.41 31.25 13.87
C GLN A 596 25.71 32.01 14.22
N GLU A 597 26.03 32.07 15.51
CA GLU A 597 27.39 32.33 16.00
C GLU A 597 27.90 31.09 16.77
N PRO A 598 29.18 30.71 16.65
CA PRO A 598 29.73 29.56 17.37
C PRO A 598 29.84 29.86 18.87
N GLY A 599 29.21 29.02 19.68
CA GLY A 599 28.99 29.30 21.11
C GLY A 599 30.25 29.39 21.97
N GLN A 600 30.23 30.31 22.93
CA GLN A 600 31.08 30.27 24.13
C GLN A 600 30.29 29.73 25.33
N ALA A 601 31.02 29.12 26.27
CA ALA A 601 30.42 28.36 27.36
C ALA A 601 29.98 29.21 28.56
N GLY A 602 28.71 29.03 28.96
CA GLY A 602 28.32 29.02 30.37
C GLY A 602 27.58 30.25 30.91
N GLU A 603 26.29 30.07 31.19
CA GLU A 603 25.65 30.59 32.41
C GLU A 603 24.52 29.63 32.85
N THR A 604 24.36 29.43 34.16
CA THR A 604 23.42 28.44 34.71
C THR A 604 21.99 28.98 34.82
N ILE A 605 21.04 28.30 34.16
CA ILE A 605 19.61 28.62 34.20
C ILE A 605 19.02 28.30 35.59
N PRO A 606 18.21 29.18 36.22
CA PRO A 606 17.54 28.88 37.49
C PRO A 606 16.46 27.78 37.35
N PRO A 607 16.23 26.94 38.37
CA PRO A 607 15.22 25.88 38.31
C PRO A 607 13.79 26.45 38.25
N ARG A 608 12.98 25.92 37.33
CA ARG A 608 11.55 26.23 37.18
C ARG A 608 10.75 25.68 38.39
N PRO A 609 9.83 26.46 39.01
CA PRO A 609 8.96 25.94 40.05
C PRO A 609 7.93 24.95 39.48
N GLU A 610 7.71 23.84 40.18
CA GLU A 610 6.75 22.80 39.80
C GLU A 610 5.29 23.22 40.07
N GLY A 611 4.36 22.75 39.24
CA GLY A 611 2.96 22.56 39.65
C GLY A 611 1.87 23.35 38.90
N ALA A 612 1.57 22.97 37.65
CA ALA A 612 0.21 22.99 37.10
C ALA A 612 0.12 22.16 35.80
N PRO A 613 -0.75 21.14 35.70
CA PRO A 613 -0.99 20.44 34.44
C PRO A 613 -1.86 21.30 33.52
N ILE A 614 -1.31 21.77 32.42
CA ILE A 614 -2.07 22.39 31.33
C ILE A 614 -2.66 21.24 30.48
N PRO A 615 -3.99 21.15 30.27
CA PRO A 615 -4.55 20.13 29.39
C PRO A 615 -4.11 20.40 27.93
N PRO A 616 -3.86 19.36 27.12
CA PRO A 616 -3.53 19.56 25.71
C PRO A 616 -4.69 20.28 25.02
N LYS A 617 -4.43 21.50 24.56
CA LYS A 617 -5.41 22.29 23.82
C LYS A 617 -5.51 21.70 22.41
N PRO A 618 -6.69 21.25 21.95
CA PRO A 618 -6.81 20.71 20.61
C PRO A 618 -6.47 21.80 19.59
N TRP A 619 -5.55 21.47 18.70
CA TRP A 619 -5.28 22.21 17.48
C TRP A 619 -6.58 22.30 16.65
N SER A 620 -6.89 23.48 16.13
CA SER A 620 -8.01 23.67 15.21
C SER A 620 -7.49 24.35 13.95
N LEU A 621 -7.13 23.54 12.94
CA LEU A 621 -6.89 24.06 11.60
C LEU A 621 -8.19 24.65 11.05
N ASP A 622 -8.08 25.75 10.32
CA ASP A 622 -9.20 26.27 9.52
C ASP A 622 -9.40 25.37 8.30
N MET A 623 -10.25 24.35 8.48
CA MET A 623 -10.56 23.36 7.46
C MET A 623 -11.17 23.96 6.18
N VAL A 624 -11.62 25.22 6.18
CA VAL A 624 -12.10 25.92 4.97
C VAL A 624 -10.93 26.35 4.09
N ARG A 625 -9.79 26.73 4.67
CA ARG A 625 -8.54 26.98 3.93
C ARG A 625 -7.85 25.68 3.51
N VAL A 626 -7.81 24.68 4.40
CA VAL A 626 -7.24 23.36 4.07
C VAL A 626 -7.97 22.74 2.88
N ALA A 627 -9.31 22.72 2.89
CA ALA A 627 -10.10 22.13 1.80
C ALA A 627 -10.00 22.87 0.44
N ALA A 628 -9.54 24.13 0.43
CA ALA A 628 -9.22 24.83 -0.80
C ALA A 628 -7.84 24.40 -1.35
N ILE A 629 -6.86 24.26 -0.45
CA ILE A 629 -5.49 23.86 -0.79
C ILE A 629 -5.41 22.38 -1.20
N THR A 630 -6.18 21.47 -0.59
CA THR A 630 -6.07 20.02 -0.89
C THR A 630 -6.45 19.66 -2.33
N SER A 631 -7.44 20.35 -2.93
CA SER A 631 -7.80 20.14 -4.34
C SER A 631 -6.70 20.60 -5.29
N GLU A 632 -5.99 21.69 -4.98
CA GLU A 632 -4.88 22.19 -5.80
C GLU A 632 -3.61 21.35 -5.56
N THR A 633 -3.39 20.88 -4.33
CA THR A 633 -2.26 20.02 -3.94
C THR A 633 -2.27 18.67 -4.66
N HIS A 634 -3.44 18.03 -4.79
CA HIS A 634 -3.58 16.80 -5.56
C HIS A 634 -3.24 17.00 -7.05
N GLU A 635 -3.67 18.12 -7.62
CA GLU A 635 -3.37 18.49 -9.01
C GLU A 635 -1.87 18.78 -9.22
N VAL A 636 -1.25 19.48 -8.27
CA VAL A 636 0.20 19.77 -8.26
C VAL A 636 1.03 18.51 -8.14
N ILE A 637 0.64 17.55 -7.29
CA ILE A 637 1.37 16.28 -7.14
C ILE A 637 1.23 15.40 -8.38
N GLY A 638 0.07 15.38 -9.05
CA GLY A 638 -0.07 14.77 -10.38
C GLY A 638 0.77 15.46 -11.48
N LEU A 639 0.95 16.78 -11.41
CA LEU A 639 1.84 17.52 -12.32
C LEU A 639 3.32 17.33 -12.01
N LEU A 640 3.70 17.19 -10.73
CA LEU A 640 5.06 16.81 -10.31
C LEU A 640 5.39 15.38 -10.75
N ALA A 641 4.43 14.46 -10.68
CA ALA A 641 4.57 13.11 -11.22
C ALA A 641 4.88 13.13 -12.71
N LYS A 642 4.10 13.90 -13.47
CA LYS A 642 4.28 14.11 -14.91
C LYS A 642 5.56 14.89 -15.25
N ALA A 643 6.07 15.71 -14.33
CA ALA A 643 7.39 16.31 -14.44
C ALA A 643 8.53 15.30 -14.19
N MET A 644 8.27 14.18 -13.50
CA MET A 644 9.26 13.11 -13.31
C MET A 644 9.19 12.02 -14.38
N SER A 645 8.02 11.77 -14.98
CA SER A 645 7.84 10.81 -16.07
C SER A 645 7.98 11.46 -17.45
N ASP A 646 9.13 11.23 -18.11
CA ASP A 646 9.17 11.23 -19.58
C ASP A 646 10.39 10.46 -20.12
N GLU A 647 10.09 9.37 -20.83
CA GLU A 647 10.60 9.01 -22.16
C GLU A 647 9.76 7.84 -22.72
N ASP A 648 9.72 7.67 -24.05
CA ASP A 648 9.06 6.57 -24.79
C ASP A 648 7.51 6.57 -24.93
N SER A 649 6.94 7.65 -25.47
CA SER A 649 5.56 7.64 -26.04
C SER A 649 5.45 8.20 -27.47
N LYS A 650 6.57 8.25 -28.24
CA LYS A 650 6.61 8.70 -29.64
C LYS A 650 7.41 7.79 -30.59
N GLN A 651 7.14 6.48 -30.56
CA GLN A 651 7.45 5.56 -31.65
C GLN A 651 6.68 4.24 -31.47
N ASP A 652 5.45 4.17 -32.02
CA ASP A 652 4.81 2.96 -32.63
C ASP A 652 3.29 3.12 -32.81
N SER A 653 2.88 4.08 -33.64
CA SER A 653 1.59 4.04 -34.36
C SER A 653 1.57 5.07 -35.50
N ASP A 654 1.64 4.61 -36.75
CA ASP A 654 0.59 4.86 -37.75
C ASP A 654 0.99 4.35 -39.16
N LEU A 655 0.07 3.58 -39.75
CA LEU A 655 -0.02 3.30 -41.19
C LEU A 655 -1.39 3.83 -41.67
N SER A 656 -1.50 4.21 -42.94
CA SER A 656 -2.66 4.88 -43.61
C SER A 656 -2.99 6.28 -43.06
N ASP A 657 -3.24 7.35 -43.83
CA ASP A 657 -3.67 7.48 -45.25
C ASP A 657 -3.18 8.81 -45.93
N GLU A 658 -3.51 9.01 -47.21
CA GLU A 658 -2.98 10.04 -48.12
C GLU A 658 -3.64 11.47 -48.04
N VAL A 659 -2.80 12.53 -48.07
CA VAL A 659 -2.79 13.70 -49.01
C VAL A 659 -4.10 14.54 -49.17
N PRO A 660 -4.10 15.90 -48.97
CA PRO A 660 -3.51 16.80 -49.99
C PRO A 660 -2.84 18.13 -49.58
N LEU A 661 -2.07 18.66 -50.54
CA LEU A 661 -1.16 19.82 -50.49
C LEU A 661 -1.83 21.21 -50.47
N SER A 662 -1.13 22.20 -49.91
CA SER A 662 -0.87 23.51 -50.57
C SER A 662 0.30 24.27 -49.90
N PRO A 663 0.96 25.22 -50.61
CA PRO A 663 2.41 25.42 -50.45
C PRO A 663 2.85 26.78 -49.88
N ARG A 664 4.14 26.88 -49.46
CA ARG A 664 5.06 27.98 -49.80
C ARG A 664 6.51 27.73 -49.36
N ASP A 665 7.42 28.34 -50.13
CA ASP A 665 8.88 28.21 -50.07
C ASP A 665 9.53 28.92 -48.87
N VAL A 666 10.71 28.46 -48.43
CA VAL A 666 12.03 29.10 -48.67
C VAL A 666 13.13 28.19 -48.09
N VAL A 667 14.15 27.89 -48.88
CA VAL A 667 15.36 27.15 -48.45
C VAL A 667 16.47 28.14 -48.06
N PRO A 668 17.02 28.09 -46.83
CA PRO A 668 18.29 28.74 -46.49
C PRO A 668 19.49 27.89 -46.98
N PRO A 669 20.66 28.51 -47.22
CA PRO A 669 21.85 27.81 -47.74
C PRO A 669 22.47 26.86 -46.69
N PRO A 670 23.29 25.88 -47.13
CA PRO A 670 23.91 24.91 -46.22
C PRO A 670 24.93 25.55 -45.28
N SER A 671 24.76 25.32 -43.97
CA SER A 671 25.80 25.61 -42.97
C SER A 671 27.06 24.76 -43.21
N PRO A 672 28.26 25.25 -42.84
CA PRO A 672 29.48 24.47 -42.89
C PRO A 672 29.40 23.26 -41.95
N ALA A 673 30.10 22.18 -42.31
CA ALA A 673 30.10 20.94 -41.53
C ALA A 673 30.58 21.19 -40.08
N PRO A 674 29.93 20.59 -39.07
CA PRO A 674 30.33 20.77 -37.67
C PRO A 674 31.74 20.21 -37.44
N SER A 675 32.53 20.94 -36.65
CA SER A 675 33.82 20.46 -36.17
C SER A 675 33.59 19.24 -35.28
N ALA A 676 34.33 18.15 -35.52
CA ALA A 676 34.17 16.86 -34.84
C ALA A 676 34.58 16.87 -33.33
N ARG A 677 34.67 18.06 -32.72
CA ARG A 677 35.17 18.32 -31.36
C ARG A 677 34.06 18.48 -30.32
N PHE A 678 32.85 18.88 -30.73
CA PHE A 678 31.72 19.13 -29.83
C PHE A 678 30.50 18.31 -30.26
N ILE A 679 30.65 16.99 -30.24
CA ILE A 679 29.56 16.05 -30.52
C ILE A 679 28.46 16.24 -29.45
N GLY A 680 27.20 16.32 -29.87
CA GLY A 680 26.05 16.54 -28.99
C GLY A 680 25.66 18.01 -28.77
N LEU A 681 26.59 18.96 -28.93
CA LEU A 681 26.26 20.40 -28.84
C LEU A 681 25.62 20.89 -30.15
N ASP A 682 24.61 21.76 -30.06
CA ASP A 682 24.04 22.44 -31.23
C ASP A 682 25.13 23.29 -31.94
N ALA A 683 25.24 23.12 -33.25
CA ALA A 683 26.20 23.81 -34.12
C ALA A 683 26.14 25.34 -34.00
N ALA A 684 25.01 25.92 -33.59
CA ALA A 684 24.89 27.36 -33.29
C ALA A 684 25.81 27.83 -32.16
N PHE A 685 26.13 26.96 -31.20
CA PHE A 685 26.94 27.29 -30.02
C PHE A 685 28.43 26.93 -30.18
N HIS A 686 28.81 26.16 -31.20
CA HIS A 686 30.21 25.79 -31.45
C HIS A 686 31.15 27.01 -31.61
N PRO A 687 30.79 28.08 -32.35
CA PRO A 687 31.69 29.23 -32.54
C PRO A 687 31.94 30.04 -31.27
N VAL A 688 30.92 30.20 -30.43
CA VAL A 688 31.05 30.92 -29.15
C VAL A 688 31.80 30.08 -28.11
N LEU A 689 31.64 28.75 -28.12
CA LEU A 689 32.40 27.84 -27.27
C LEU A 689 33.91 27.84 -27.61
N GLU A 690 34.29 27.69 -28.89
CA GLU A 690 35.70 27.83 -29.31
C GLU A 690 36.28 29.19 -28.88
N ARG A 691 35.47 30.26 -28.94
CA ARG A 691 35.92 31.59 -28.56
C ARG A 691 36.08 31.77 -27.05
N LEU A 692 35.19 31.19 -26.24
CA LEU A 692 35.27 31.17 -24.78
C LEU A 692 36.53 30.46 -24.30
N LEU A 693 36.83 29.29 -24.87
CA LEU A 693 37.98 28.45 -24.50
C LEU A 693 39.35 29.11 -24.68
N ALA A 694 39.43 30.23 -25.39
CA ALA A 694 40.67 30.97 -25.64
C ALA A 694 41.20 31.79 -24.43
N ARG A 695 40.48 31.89 -23.30
CA ARG A 695 40.87 32.70 -22.13
C ARG A 695 40.47 32.05 -20.81
N GLU A 696 41.26 32.29 -19.77
CA GLU A 696 41.05 31.58 -18.49
C GLU A 696 39.86 32.06 -17.65
N SER A 697 39.48 33.31 -17.83
CA SER A 697 38.34 33.92 -17.15
C SER A 697 37.78 35.05 -17.99
N TRP A 698 36.47 35.19 -18.02
CA TRP A 698 35.77 36.27 -18.71
C TRP A 698 35.06 37.17 -17.70
N PRO A 699 35.41 38.46 -17.59
CA PRO A 699 34.60 39.42 -16.86
C PRO A 699 33.17 39.43 -17.41
N ARG A 700 32.17 39.56 -16.54
CA ARG A 700 30.74 39.45 -16.91
C ARG A 700 30.34 40.40 -18.04
N SER A 701 30.91 41.61 -18.06
CA SER A 701 30.71 42.60 -19.14
C SER A 701 31.26 42.14 -20.49
N GLU A 702 32.42 41.48 -20.51
CA GLU A 702 33.04 40.94 -21.73
C GLU A 702 32.31 39.69 -22.22
N PHE A 703 31.84 38.83 -21.31
CA PHE A 703 30.99 37.68 -21.66
C PHE A 703 29.65 38.12 -22.26
N HIS A 704 29.01 39.15 -21.70
CA HIS A 704 27.78 39.72 -22.27
C HIS A 704 28.03 40.36 -23.65
N ALA A 705 29.17 41.02 -23.86
CA ALA A 705 29.53 41.55 -25.18
C ALA A 705 29.78 40.43 -26.20
N LEU A 706 30.47 39.35 -25.78
CA LEU A 706 30.71 38.16 -26.59
C LEU A 706 29.42 37.46 -27.01
N ALA A 707 28.46 37.33 -26.09
CA ALA A 707 27.14 36.80 -26.38
C ALA A 707 26.42 37.61 -27.48
N GLY A 708 26.48 38.94 -27.38
CA GLY A 708 25.95 39.86 -28.38
C GLY A 708 26.64 39.74 -29.75
N GLU A 709 27.94 39.52 -29.80
CA GLU A 709 28.69 39.28 -31.05
C GLU A 709 28.14 38.06 -31.81
N PHE A 710 27.90 36.95 -31.10
CA PHE A 710 27.32 35.72 -31.67
C PHE A 710 25.78 35.73 -31.78
N HIS A 711 25.12 36.85 -31.47
CA HIS A 711 23.65 37.01 -31.52
C HIS A 711 22.88 36.01 -30.62
N LEU A 712 23.53 35.55 -29.54
CA LEU A 712 22.98 34.62 -28.56
C LEU A 712 22.72 35.34 -27.22
N MET A 713 21.81 34.83 -26.39
CA MET A 713 21.64 35.39 -25.05
C MET A 713 22.73 34.86 -24.10
N PRO A 714 23.29 35.69 -23.19
CA PRO A 714 24.29 35.25 -22.22
C PRO A 714 23.82 34.06 -21.38
N LEU A 715 22.56 34.07 -20.96
CA LEU A 715 21.95 32.97 -20.20
C LEU A 715 21.83 31.70 -21.04
N SER A 716 21.43 31.77 -22.32
CA SER A 716 21.37 30.59 -23.18
C SER A 716 22.76 30.01 -23.48
N ILE A 717 23.81 30.84 -23.54
CA ILE A 717 25.19 30.34 -23.67
C ILE A 717 25.59 29.60 -22.39
N HIS A 718 25.33 30.19 -21.22
CA HIS A 718 25.65 29.58 -19.94
C HIS A 718 24.92 28.24 -19.76
N ASP A 719 23.60 28.24 -19.96
CA ASP A 719 22.77 27.06 -19.75
C ASP A 719 23.05 25.96 -20.77
N VAL A 720 23.07 26.26 -22.09
CA VAL A 720 23.26 25.22 -23.11
C VAL A 720 24.69 24.65 -23.10
N ILE A 721 25.72 25.46 -22.84
CA ILE A 721 27.10 24.96 -22.74
C ILE A 721 27.30 24.15 -21.46
N ASN A 722 26.71 24.54 -20.33
CA ASN A 722 26.83 23.75 -19.09
C ASN A 722 25.94 22.50 -19.09
N GLU A 723 24.75 22.54 -19.69
CA GLU A 723 23.89 21.36 -19.88
C GLU A 723 24.60 20.34 -20.79
N TRP A 724 25.18 20.77 -21.93
CA TRP A 724 26.01 19.90 -22.76
C TRP A 724 27.30 19.41 -22.07
N ALA A 725 27.98 20.25 -21.30
CA ALA A 725 29.22 19.88 -20.60
C ALA A 725 28.96 18.93 -19.43
N ASP A 726 27.86 19.08 -18.70
CA ASP A 726 27.44 18.12 -17.67
C ASP A 726 27.09 16.76 -18.31
N GLU A 727 26.30 16.77 -19.39
CA GLU A 727 25.92 15.55 -20.12
C GLU A 727 27.10 14.83 -20.80
N SER A 728 28.07 15.59 -21.35
CA SER A 728 29.13 15.03 -22.21
C SER A 728 30.51 14.94 -21.55
N LEU A 729 30.79 15.80 -20.56
CA LEU A 729 32.10 15.93 -19.88
C LEU A 729 32.02 15.73 -18.36
N GLY A 730 30.80 15.65 -17.79
CA GLY A 730 30.56 15.26 -16.41
C GLY A 730 30.68 16.37 -15.35
N ASP A 731 30.83 17.62 -15.76
CA ASP A 731 30.74 18.80 -14.87
C ASP A 731 30.55 20.09 -15.69
N PHE A 732 30.15 21.19 -15.06
CA PHE A 732 29.92 22.48 -15.74
C PHE A 732 31.21 23.09 -16.29
N LEU A 733 31.22 23.47 -17.57
CA LEU A 733 32.40 24.09 -18.17
C LEU A 733 32.61 25.54 -17.73
N LEU A 734 31.52 26.26 -17.44
CA LEU A 734 31.48 27.67 -17.06
C LEU A 734 31.05 27.80 -15.59
N GLU A 735 31.84 28.47 -14.76
CA GLU A 735 31.58 28.64 -13.33
C GLU A 735 31.71 30.10 -12.87
N GLY A 736 30.95 30.49 -11.84
CA GLY A 736 31.01 31.82 -11.24
C GLY A 736 30.22 32.89 -11.99
N GLU A 737 29.91 34.00 -11.31
CA GLU A 737 29.08 35.08 -11.87
C GLU A 737 29.88 36.29 -12.38
N ASP A 738 31.02 36.61 -11.77
CA ASP A 738 32.00 37.58 -12.25
C ASP A 738 33.35 37.40 -11.52
N PRO A 739 34.45 37.05 -12.22
CA PRO A 739 34.48 36.61 -13.61
C PRO A 739 33.90 35.21 -13.78
N ILE A 740 33.45 34.89 -14.98
CA ILE A 740 33.09 33.53 -15.40
C ILE A 740 34.39 32.77 -15.68
N LEU A 741 34.68 31.76 -14.87
CA LEU A 741 35.80 30.85 -14.98
C LEU A 741 35.47 29.71 -15.96
N ILE A 742 36.49 29.16 -16.62
CA ILE A 742 36.35 28.08 -17.59
C ILE A 742 37.19 26.89 -17.15
N ARG A 743 36.65 25.67 -17.16
CA ARG A 743 37.35 24.46 -16.70
C ARG A 743 37.88 23.60 -17.86
N TRP A 744 39.05 23.94 -18.46
CA TRP A 744 39.61 23.13 -19.59
C TRP A 744 39.91 21.68 -19.24
N GLU A 745 40.13 21.38 -17.96
CA GLU A 745 40.39 20.02 -17.49
C GLU A 745 39.30 19.02 -17.87
N LEU A 746 38.06 19.49 -18.07
CA LEU A 746 36.93 18.70 -18.54
C LEU A 746 37.07 18.33 -20.04
N ILE A 747 37.46 19.30 -20.87
CA ILE A 747 37.63 19.10 -22.33
C ILE A 747 38.88 18.28 -22.64
N LEU A 748 39.95 18.44 -21.86
CA LEU A 748 41.20 17.68 -22.04
C LEU A 748 41.04 16.19 -21.69
N LYS A 749 40.10 15.83 -20.80
CA LYS A 749 39.75 14.42 -20.50
C LYS A 749 38.90 13.76 -21.60
N GLY A 750 38.09 14.54 -22.31
CA GLY A 750 37.20 14.03 -23.38
C GLY A 750 37.86 13.76 -24.74
N THR A 751 39.20 13.81 -24.85
CA THR A 751 39.91 13.63 -26.14
C THR A 751 40.86 12.43 -26.21
N THR A 752 40.80 11.50 -25.24
CA THR A 752 41.62 10.28 -25.17
C THR A 752 40.79 9.01 -25.25
#